data_AF-A0A2G8KGW3-F1
#
_entry.id   AF-A0A2G8KGW3-F1
#
_cell.length_a   1.000
_cell.length_b   1.000
_cell.length_c   1.000
_cell.angle_alpha   90.00
_cell.angle_beta   90.00
_cell.angle_gamma   90.00
#
_symmetry.space_group_name_H-M   'P 1'
#
loop_
_entity.id
_entity.type
_entity.pdbx_description
1 polymer ?
#
loop_
_entity_poly.entity_id
_entity_poly.type
_entity_poly.pdbx_seq_one_letter_code
_entity_poly.pdbx_strand_id
1 'polypeptide(L)'
;MQEFTIDATVRLDPDDGSARGVNQDLWTMRVVLNRDQNLDLSTFSNFPAVGDVTGLAERTDFLAGQTPSFSLTSAIFLGAACEDLQYICLVIQQDPSAISRFTYDPARNVQFGCTALDFPNCRGDNNFFSLCPCHDVQIEDLRVRILDGEPLRENEPAGQIITVEFDALAAPDSITMSTLGSNYWQLVVFGSQSPIGDGDWVAVDSSIGLSAAQRATALTSGNLSLFGSVTYNLLTNGVDCSRISHVCVELMKNTQVPLPSPDFTLQSSAVGCEVVDCTGVQIESTTVSVQTGGFREGAMQNDLIVTVTMSATAGSAGVSGENLWSLILFSNNQADGNGPVRRVETVLPMAVTWSGTSLTNRQAVLSNVDLSSYFDLRSILCAESRSIPSTPFTLTETVMGSSLTGCVSVPCDGFTVIAQQLILTPPLAIAIEHSQETVAARFSASFVSTSQEAIVGASLWHLDIFLNDQMNGNGNQQMTRVTQGNFGPEGVQRLNPGQTVTFDNVLANIPVDNFVCPLGQTYLCVQLQRNPQRSFTLLPADPICEPIECRGLRIDSVSINQLTGNPFVELALNHAVNLEVTINTDGDWAGVIGERLWSYTIYLSPTDDHSLNRHGMVHPGYRRSDCWTAVVSQVNTILDLSNVLCQSADFICLIVDKGVGPSVTYTFEDREESLRRDCQPIGCQG
;
A
#
# COMPACT_ATOMS: atom_id res chain seq x y z
N MET A 1 -46.55 -49.86 0.39
CA MET A 1 -47.35 -51.10 0.30
C MET A 1 -47.74 -51.49 1.70
N GLN A 2 -49.03 -51.66 1.96
CA GLN A 2 -49.54 -52.15 3.24
C GLN A 2 -50.38 -53.39 2.94
N GLU A 3 -50.06 -54.51 3.60
CA GLU A 3 -50.87 -55.73 3.52
C GLU A 3 -52.05 -55.60 4.47
N PHE A 4 -53.25 -55.89 3.95
CA PHE A 4 -54.48 -55.93 4.75
C PHE A 4 -55.03 -57.35 4.75
N THR A 5 -55.42 -57.83 5.93
CA THR A 5 -56.23 -59.04 6.10
C THR A 5 -57.65 -58.62 6.46
N ILE A 6 -58.61 -59.06 5.66
CA ILE A 6 -60.04 -58.79 5.85
C ILE A 6 -60.70 -60.11 6.24
N ASP A 7 -61.21 -60.18 7.47
CA ASP A 7 -62.10 -61.24 7.91
C ASP A 7 -63.54 -60.82 7.67
N ALA A 8 -64.28 -61.62 6.92
CA ALA A 8 -65.67 -61.33 6.61
C ALA A 8 -66.57 -62.52 7.00
N THR A 9 -67.69 -62.19 7.64
CA THR A 9 -68.70 -63.17 8.06
C THR A 9 -69.98 -62.89 7.29
N VAL A 10 -70.47 -63.88 6.55
CA VAL A 10 -71.75 -63.79 5.84
C VAL A 10 -72.80 -64.49 6.68
N ARG A 11 -73.87 -63.78 7.01
CA ARG A 11 -75.04 -64.34 7.68
C ARG A 11 -76.15 -64.53 6.67
N LEU A 12 -76.63 -65.76 6.56
CA LEU A 12 -77.77 -66.09 5.71
C LEU A 12 -79.04 -66.06 6.57
N ASP A 13 -80.06 -65.34 6.09
CA ASP A 13 -81.35 -65.26 6.76
C ASP A 13 -82.01 -66.65 6.78
N PRO A 14 -82.43 -67.16 7.95
CA PRO A 14 -83.10 -68.44 8.05
C PRO A 14 -84.52 -68.49 7.44
N ASP A 15 -85.17 -67.34 7.21
CA ASP A 15 -86.59 -67.30 6.81
C ASP A 15 -86.83 -67.35 5.29
N ASP A 16 -85.79 -67.19 4.46
CA ASP A 16 -85.85 -67.38 3.01
C ASP A 16 -85.21 -68.72 2.62
N GLY A 17 -86.00 -69.58 1.94
CA GLY A 17 -85.72 -71.00 1.74
C GLY A 17 -84.29 -71.39 1.34
N SER A 18 -83.82 -72.52 1.88
CA SER A 18 -82.50 -73.10 1.64
C SER A 18 -82.19 -73.24 0.14
N ALA A 19 -81.22 -72.48 -0.36
CA ALA A 19 -80.65 -72.67 -1.68
C ALA A 19 -79.60 -73.79 -1.64
N ARG A 20 -79.96 -75.02 -2.04
CA ARG A 20 -78.98 -76.06 -2.36
C ARG A 20 -78.47 -75.83 -3.79
N GLY A 21 -77.39 -75.07 -3.93
CA GLY A 21 -76.62 -75.00 -5.17
C GLY A 21 -75.57 -76.11 -5.19
N VAL A 22 -75.80 -77.17 -5.98
CA VAL A 22 -74.79 -78.21 -6.19
C VAL A 22 -74.03 -77.85 -7.47
N ASN A 23 -72.99 -77.01 -7.38
CA ASN A 23 -71.94 -76.82 -8.40
C ASN A 23 -70.83 -75.86 -7.91
N GLN A 24 -69.69 -75.88 -8.61
CA GLN A 24 -68.55 -74.96 -8.42
C GLN A 24 -68.92 -73.52 -8.87
N ASP A 25 -68.28 -72.51 -8.29
CA ASP A 25 -68.29 -71.11 -8.73
C ASP A 25 -69.68 -70.44 -8.74
N LEU A 26 -70.36 -70.42 -7.58
CA LEU A 26 -71.69 -69.80 -7.45
C LEU A 26 -71.63 -68.27 -7.20
N TRP A 27 -70.51 -67.74 -6.73
CA TRP A 27 -70.34 -66.34 -6.33
C TRP A 27 -68.89 -65.87 -6.51
N THR A 28 -68.73 -64.56 -6.71
CA THR A 28 -67.43 -63.86 -6.74
C THR A 28 -67.39 -62.79 -5.65
N MET A 29 -66.22 -62.60 -5.04
CA MET A 29 -65.97 -61.55 -4.05
C MET A 29 -64.97 -60.55 -4.61
N ARG A 30 -65.29 -59.26 -4.51
CA ARG A 30 -64.40 -58.16 -4.92
C ARG A 30 -64.19 -57.21 -3.76
N VAL A 31 -62.95 -56.81 -3.53
CA VAL A 31 -62.59 -55.75 -2.57
C VAL A 31 -62.41 -54.45 -3.32
N VAL A 32 -63.11 -53.40 -2.88
CA VAL A 32 -63.03 -52.05 -3.45
C VAL A 32 -62.80 -51.02 -2.35
N LEU A 33 -62.09 -49.95 -2.69
CA LEU A 33 -61.93 -48.78 -1.84
C LEU A 33 -62.99 -47.75 -2.23
N ASN A 34 -63.67 -47.17 -1.24
CA ASN A 34 -64.72 -46.19 -1.48
C ASN A 34 -64.63 -45.01 -0.49
N ARG A 35 -65.10 -43.86 -0.95
CA ARG A 35 -65.25 -42.65 -0.13
C ARG A 35 -66.46 -42.74 0.80
N ASP A 36 -67.54 -43.41 0.39
CA ASP A 36 -68.78 -43.48 1.15
C ASP A 36 -69.08 -44.89 1.67
N GLN A 37 -69.71 -44.97 2.84
CA GLN A 37 -70.15 -46.26 3.41
C GLN A 37 -71.24 -46.94 2.54
N ASN A 38 -71.92 -46.16 1.70
CA ASN A 38 -72.99 -46.62 0.84
C ASN A 38 -72.43 -46.73 -0.59
N LEU A 39 -72.28 -47.95 -1.09
CA LEU A 39 -71.95 -48.18 -2.49
C LEU A 39 -73.23 -48.03 -3.34
N ASP A 40 -73.20 -47.13 -4.33
CA ASP A 40 -74.20 -47.12 -5.40
C ASP A 40 -73.86 -48.22 -6.41
N LEU A 41 -74.56 -49.34 -6.29
CA LEU A 41 -74.37 -50.54 -7.13
C LEU A 41 -74.68 -50.30 -8.61
N SER A 42 -75.33 -49.18 -8.99
CA SER A 42 -75.63 -48.85 -10.39
C SER A 42 -74.42 -48.31 -11.17
N THR A 43 -73.36 -47.89 -10.48
CA THR A 43 -72.13 -47.32 -11.08
C THR A 43 -70.92 -48.27 -10.98
N PHE A 44 -71.16 -49.52 -10.55
CA PHE A 44 -70.14 -50.46 -10.10
C PHE A 44 -69.12 -50.88 -11.18
N SER A 45 -69.43 -50.72 -12.46
CA SER A 45 -68.50 -51.03 -13.56
C SER A 45 -67.30 -50.07 -13.68
N ASN A 46 -67.33 -48.94 -12.98
CA ASN A 46 -66.38 -47.83 -13.20
C ASN A 46 -65.37 -47.62 -12.06
N PHE A 47 -65.42 -48.42 -11.00
CA PHE A 47 -64.44 -48.32 -9.91
C PHE A 47 -63.16 -49.10 -10.26
N PRO A 48 -61.97 -48.51 -10.06
CA PRO A 48 -60.72 -49.24 -10.21
C PRO A 48 -60.65 -50.34 -9.13
N ALA A 49 -60.76 -51.60 -9.56
CA ALA A 49 -60.57 -52.74 -8.68
C ALA A 49 -59.12 -52.74 -8.18
N VAL A 50 -58.92 -52.67 -6.86
CA VAL A 50 -57.57 -52.66 -6.26
C VAL A 50 -57.05 -54.08 -6.01
N GLY A 51 -57.86 -55.09 -6.34
CA GLY A 51 -57.50 -56.50 -6.46
C GLY A 51 -58.76 -57.33 -6.73
N ASP A 52 -58.66 -58.27 -7.68
CA ASP A 52 -59.67 -59.30 -7.88
C ASP A 52 -59.18 -60.59 -7.24
N VAL A 53 -59.97 -61.15 -6.33
CA VAL A 53 -59.74 -62.50 -5.82
C VAL A 53 -60.92 -63.36 -6.23
N THR A 54 -60.76 -64.11 -7.33
CA THR A 54 -61.58 -65.29 -7.60
C THR A 54 -61.14 -66.38 -6.63
N GLY A 55 -61.62 -66.28 -5.39
CA GLY A 55 -61.38 -67.29 -4.38
C GLY A 55 -62.12 -68.56 -4.72
N LEU A 56 -61.38 -69.62 -5.04
CA LEU A 56 -61.83 -71.01 -5.01
C LEU A 56 -62.26 -71.34 -3.57
N ALA A 57 -63.48 -70.97 -3.18
CA ALA A 57 -64.07 -71.45 -1.95
C ALA A 57 -64.36 -72.93 -2.15
N GLU A 58 -63.48 -73.77 -1.61
CA GLU A 58 -63.72 -75.21 -1.51
C GLU A 58 -65.10 -75.46 -0.90
N ARG A 59 -65.90 -76.27 -1.61
CA ARG A 59 -67.22 -76.81 -1.26
C ARG A 59 -67.70 -76.43 0.15
N THR A 60 -68.38 -75.30 0.27
CA THR A 60 -69.15 -74.97 1.46
C THR A 60 -70.62 -74.90 1.07
N ASP A 61 -71.34 -75.99 1.32
CA ASP A 61 -72.79 -76.00 1.25
C ASP A 61 -73.33 -75.05 2.32
N PHE A 62 -73.96 -73.95 1.90
CA PHE A 62 -74.59 -73.04 2.86
C PHE A 62 -75.98 -73.56 3.26
N LEU A 63 -76.10 -74.05 4.48
CA LEU A 63 -77.40 -74.39 5.07
C LEU A 63 -78.04 -73.15 5.72
N ALA A 64 -79.35 -72.98 5.54
CA ALA A 64 -80.12 -71.90 6.17
C ALA A 64 -79.88 -71.88 7.70
N GLY A 65 -79.57 -70.71 8.25
CA GLY A 65 -79.21 -70.52 9.66
C GLY A 65 -77.72 -70.67 10.01
N GLN A 66 -76.84 -70.96 9.06
CA GLN A 66 -75.38 -70.92 9.27
C GLN A 66 -74.77 -69.53 9.01
N THR A 67 -73.70 -69.22 9.72
CA THR A 67 -72.87 -68.01 9.59
C THR A 67 -71.46 -68.39 9.17
N PRO A 68 -71.22 -68.67 7.88
CA PRO A 68 -69.87 -68.91 7.36
C PRO A 68 -68.98 -67.67 7.51
N SER A 69 -67.74 -67.89 7.93
CA SER A 69 -66.67 -66.86 7.98
C SER A 69 -65.57 -67.21 7.00
N PHE A 70 -65.01 -66.21 6.33
CA PHE A 70 -63.90 -66.34 5.39
C PHE A 70 -62.88 -65.23 5.65
N SER A 71 -61.61 -65.55 5.47
CA SER A 71 -60.48 -64.62 5.63
C SER A 71 -59.83 -64.40 4.27
N LEU A 72 -59.64 -63.15 3.89
CA LEU A 72 -59.00 -62.74 2.65
C LEU A 72 -57.78 -61.87 2.97
N THR A 73 -56.60 -62.23 2.48
CA THR A 73 -55.40 -61.40 2.58
C THR A 73 -55.05 -60.86 1.20
N SER A 74 -54.94 -59.54 1.07
CA SER A 74 -54.57 -58.87 -0.18
C SER A 74 -53.65 -57.67 0.07
N ALA A 75 -52.67 -57.48 -0.81
CA ALA A 75 -51.77 -56.33 -0.78
C ALA A 75 -52.37 -55.19 -1.61
N ILE A 76 -52.63 -54.04 -0.97
CA ILE A 76 -53.26 -52.89 -1.62
C ILE A 76 -52.19 -51.84 -1.95
N PHE A 77 -52.14 -51.41 -3.22
CA PHE A 77 -51.27 -50.33 -3.68
C PHE A 77 -52.06 -49.01 -3.65
N LEU A 78 -51.79 -48.17 -2.67
CA LEU A 78 -52.43 -46.86 -2.54
C LEU A 78 -51.76 -45.87 -3.52
N GLY A 79 -52.19 -45.90 -4.78
CA GLY A 79 -51.81 -44.94 -5.81
C GLY A 79 -52.82 -43.80 -6.03
N ALA A 80 -53.90 -43.77 -5.25
CA ALA A 80 -54.97 -42.78 -5.34
C ALA A 80 -54.83 -41.69 -4.27
N ALA A 81 -55.38 -40.51 -4.54
CA ALA A 81 -55.46 -39.42 -3.59
C ALA A 81 -56.21 -39.89 -2.32
N CYS A 82 -55.65 -39.52 -1.17
CA CYS A 82 -56.12 -39.90 0.16
C CYS A 82 -57.61 -39.65 0.41
N GLU A 83 -58.20 -38.69 -0.31
CA GLU A 83 -59.60 -38.30 -0.14
C GLU A 83 -60.61 -39.36 -0.64
N ASP A 84 -60.15 -40.39 -1.34
CA ASP A 84 -60.98 -41.48 -1.88
C ASP A 84 -61.00 -42.74 -0.98
N LEU A 85 -60.30 -42.72 0.17
CA LEU A 85 -59.94 -43.91 0.96
C LEU A 85 -60.55 -43.92 2.38
N GLN A 86 -61.87 -43.80 2.51
CA GLN A 86 -62.53 -43.80 3.82
C GLN A 86 -63.03 -45.19 4.26
N TYR A 87 -63.41 -46.03 3.30
CA TYR A 87 -63.98 -47.36 3.56
C TYR A 87 -63.31 -48.44 2.69
N ILE A 88 -63.03 -49.59 3.29
CA ILE A 88 -62.83 -50.85 2.54
C ILE A 88 -64.19 -51.52 2.45
N CYS A 89 -64.63 -51.79 1.22
CA CYS A 89 -65.88 -52.47 0.95
C CYS A 89 -65.64 -53.82 0.30
N LEU A 90 -66.26 -54.86 0.86
CA LEU A 90 -66.36 -56.17 0.26
C LEU A 90 -67.69 -56.27 -0.48
N VAL A 91 -67.65 -56.67 -1.75
CA VAL A 91 -68.83 -56.86 -2.59
C VAL A 91 -68.93 -58.32 -2.99
N ILE A 92 -70.12 -58.89 -2.83
CA ILE A 92 -70.41 -60.29 -3.19
C ILE A 92 -71.39 -60.28 -4.34
N GLN A 93 -71.04 -60.93 -5.45
CA GLN A 93 -71.86 -60.99 -6.65
C GLN A 93 -72.05 -62.45 -7.07
N GLN A 94 -73.13 -62.72 -7.81
CA GLN A 94 -73.28 -64.02 -8.45
C GLN A 94 -72.23 -64.16 -9.55
N ASP A 95 -71.58 -65.31 -9.63
CA ASP A 95 -70.64 -65.57 -10.73
C ASP A 95 -71.42 -65.59 -12.06
N PRO A 96 -71.01 -64.80 -13.07
CA PRO A 96 -71.65 -64.80 -14.40
C PRO A 96 -71.70 -66.18 -15.07
N SER A 97 -70.83 -67.10 -14.63
CA SER A 97 -70.65 -68.46 -15.15
C SER A 97 -71.58 -69.50 -14.49
N ALA A 98 -72.33 -69.13 -13.44
CA ALA A 98 -73.12 -70.07 -12.66
C ALA A 98 -74.31 -70.66 -13.44
N ILE A 99 -74.39 -72.00 -13.54
CA ILE A 99 -75.31 -72.72 -14.44
C ILE A 99 -76.67 -73.07 -13.76
N SER A 100 -76.82 -72.91 -12.44
CA SER A 100 -78.07 -73.22 -11.72
C SER A 100 -78.87 -71.98 -11.32
N ARG A 101 -80.18 -71.97 -11.61
CA ARG A 101 -81.14 -70.94 -11.18
C ARG A 101 -81.48 -71.11 -9.70
N PHE A 102 -80.79 -70.37 -8.83
CA PHE A 102 -81.37 -69.95 -7.55
C PHE A 102 -81.94 -68.54 -7.72
N THR A 103 -83.06 -68.25 -7.07
CA THR A 103 -83.65 -66.91 -7.09
C THR A 103 -82.92 -66.06 -6.05
N TYR A 104 -81.92 -65.32 -6.49
CA TYR A 104 -81.27 -64.27 -5.71
C TYR A 104 -82.09 -62.98 -5.87
N ASP A 105 -82.65 -62.45 -4.77
CA ASP A 105 -83.29 -61.13 -4.78
C ASP A 105 -82.27 -60.06 -4.32
N PRO A 106 -81.61 -59.35 -5.25
CA PRO A 106 -80.63 -58.32 -4.90
C PRO A 106 -81.25 -57.10 -4.20
N ALA A 107 -82.58 -56.96 -4.18
CA ALA A 107 -83.24 -55.82 -3.55
C ALA A 107 -83.51 -56.01 -2.04
N ARG A 108 -83.35 -57.24 -1.51
CA ARG A 108 -83.72 -57.57 -0.11
C ARG A 108 -82.58 -58.11 0.76
N ASN A 109 -81.47 -58.56 0.17
CA ASN A 109 -80.34 -59.12 0.91
C ASN A 109 -79.00 -58.45 0.53
N VAL A 110 -78.23 -58.03 1.54
CA VAL A 110 -77.08 -57.10 1.44
C VAL A 110 -76.01 -57.55 0.43
N GLN A 111 -75.69 -56.70 -0.56
CA GLN A 111 -74.70 -56.97 -1.63
C GLN A 111 -73.29 -56.40 -1.38
N PHE A 112 -73.06 -55.71 -0.27
CA PHE A 112 -71.72 -55.27 0.13
C PHE A 112 -71.65 -54.96 1.64
N GLY A 113 -70.49 -55.17 2.24
CA GLY A 113 -70.18 -54.74 3.60
C GLY A 113 -68.98 -53.81 3.57
N CYS A 114 -69.16 -52.57 4.03
CA CYS A 114 -68.07 -51.61 4.17
C CYS A 114 -67.65 -51.53 5.63
N THR A 115 -66.35 -51.59 5.88
CA THR A 115 -65.76 -51.24 7.16
C THR A 115 -64.94 -49.97 6.99
N ALA A 116 -65.02 -49.08 7.98
CA ALA A 116 -64.11 -47.95 8.04
C ALA A 116 -62.67 -48.47 8.18
N LEU A 117 -61.75 -47.86 7.46
CA LEU A 117 -60.33 -48.11 7.65
C LEU A 117 -59.89 -47.40 8.94
N ASP A 118 -59.67 -48.17 10.00
CA ASP A 118 -59.06 -47.65 11.23
C ASP A 118 -57.54 -47.68 11.07
N PHE A 119 -56.95 -46.57 10.64
CA PHE A 119 -55.49 -46.43 10.62
C PHE A 119 -55.01 -46.31 12.07
N PRO A 120 -54.15 -47.23 12.58
CA PRO A 120 -53.84 -47.32 14.01
C PRO A 120 -53.20 -46.07 14.66
N ASN A 121 -52.96 -45.00 13.91
CA ASN A 121 -52.39 -43.74 14.38
C ASN A 121 -53.32 -42.51 14.19
N CYS A 122 -54.56 -42.63 13.68
CA CYS A 122 -55.51 -41.51 13.58
C CYS A 122 -56.42 -41.40 14.83
N ARG A 123 -55.84 -41.35 16.04
CA ARG A 123 -56.63 -41.19 17.29
C ARG A 123 -56.64 -39.71 17.72
N GLY A 124 -57.62 -38.96 17.21
CA GLY A 124 -57.99 -37.64 17.72
C GLY A 124 -59.04 -37.76 18.83
N ASP A 125 -58.81 -37.13 19.97
CA ASP A 125 -59.69 -37.20 21.13
C ASP A 125 -61.07 -36.59 20.85
N ASN A 126 -62.09 -37.45 20.93
CA ASN A 126 -63.50 -37.21 21.25
C ASN A 126 -64.16 -35.89 20.77
N ASN A 127 -65.11 -36.06 19.85
CA ASN A 127 -66.23 -35.15 19.52
C ASN A 127 -66.04 -34.02 18.48
N PHE A 128 -65.31 -34.26 17.41
CA PHE A 128 -65.58 -33.62 16.11
C PHE A 128 -65.11 -34.58 15.01
N PHE A 129 -65.82 -34.68 13.89
CA PHE A 129 -65.35 -35.40 12.70
C PHE A 129 -64.05 -34.74 12.20
N SER A 130 -62.92 -35.13 12.80
CA SER A 130 -61.60 -34.75 12.32
C SER A 130 -61.24 -35.74 11.23
N LEU A 131 -61.32 -35.25 10.00
CA LEU A 131 -60.58 -35.75 8.85
C LEU A 131 -59.20 -36.23 9.33
N CYS A 132 -58.73 -37.45 8.97
CA CYS A 132 -57.28 -37.68 8.93
C CYS A 132 -56.78 -36.59 7.96
N PRO A 133 -55.99 -35.60 8.40
CA PRO A 133 -55.40 -34.68 7.45
C PRO A 133 -54.32 -35.49 6.76
N CYS A 134 -54.62 -36.05 5.59
CA CYS A 134 -53.58 -36.46 4.67
C CYS A 134 -52.80 -35.17 4.37
N HIS A 135 -51.71 -34.97 5.10
CA HIS A 135 -50.90 -33.78 4.97
C HIS A 135 -50.31 -33.78 3.57
N ASP A 136 -50.28 -32.62 2.94
CA ASP A 136 -49.55 -32.41 1.69
C ASP A 136 -48.11 -32.92 1.83
N VAL A 137 -47.39 -33.08 0.72
CA VAL A 137 -45.94 -33.29 0.81
C VAL A 137 -45.34 -32.06 1.51
N GLN A 138 -44.59 -32.29 2.58
CA GLN A 138 -43.94 -31.26 3.39
C GLN A 138 -42.46 -31.56 3.47
N ILE A 139 -41.63 -30.56 3.22
CA ILE A 139 -40.19 -30.63 3.36
C ILE A 139 -39.83 -29.89 4.64
N GLU A 140 -39.22 -30.58 5.59
CA GLU A 140 -38.79 -30.03 6.87
C GLU A 140 -37.45 -29.30 6.75
N ASP A 141 -36.54 -29.87 5.95
CA ASP A 141 -35.18 -29.36 5.78
C ASP A 141 -34.69 -29.63 4.35
N LEU A 142 -34.04 -28.64 3.75
CA LEU A 142 -33.36 -28.76 2.46
C LEU A 142 -31.87 -28.51 2.70
N ARG A 143 -31.09 -29.58 2.68
CA ARG A 143 -29.65 -29.52 2.90
C ARG A 143 -28.97 -29.19 1.60
N VAL A 144 -28.12 -28.17 1.61
CA VAL A 144 -27.36 -27.73 0.44
C VAL A 144 -25.89 -27.75 0.80
N ARG A 145 -25.06 -28.19 -0.13
CA ARG A 145 -23.61 -28.17 -0.02
C ARG A 145 -22.98 -27.79 -1.34
N ILE A 146 -21.97 -26.94 -1.32
CA ILE A 146 -21.22 -26.58 -2.52
C ILE A 146 -20.06 -27.57 -2.68
N LEU A 147 -19.97 -28.19 -3.85
CA LEU A 147 -18.93 -29.17 -4.17
C LEU A 147 -17.76 -28.54 -4.92
N ASP A 148 -18.05 -27.54 -5.78
CA ASP A 148 -17.06 -26.86 -6.62
C ASP A 148 -17.62 -25.50 -7.11
N GLY A 149 -16.71 -24.61 -7.51
CA GLY A 149 -17.05 -23.29 -8.09
C GLY A 149 -16.75 -22.08 -7.20
N GLU A 150 -16.04 -22.27 -6.09
CA GLU A 150 -15.64 -21.20 -5.16
C GLU A 150 -14.16 -20.76 -5.30
N PRO A 151 -13.80 -19.51 -4.93
CA PRO A 151 -14.71 -18.43 -4.53
C PRO A 151 -15.46 -17.84 -5.73
N LEU A 152 -16.66 -17.31 -5.48
CA LEU A 152 -17.44 -16.58 -6.47
C LEU A 152 -16.76 -15.26 -6.82
N ARG A 153 -16.86 -14.83 -8.06
CA ARG A 153 -16.46 -13.50 -8.53
C ARG A 153 -17.69 -12.64 -8.78
N GLU A 154 -17.68 -11.42 -8.27
CA GLU A 154 -18.71 -10.44 -8.61
C GLU A 154 -18.63 -10.02 -10.09
N ASN A 155 -19.73 -9.48 -10.61
CA ASN A 155 -19.81 -8.90 -11.95
C ASN A 155 -19.28 -9.79 -13.09
N GLU A 156 -19.37 -11.12 -12.99
CA GLU A 156 -18.86 -12.04 -14.03
C GLU A 156 -19.89 -12.21 -15.16
N PRO A 157 -19.70 -11.59 -16.35
CA PRO A 157 -20.70 -11.59 -17.42
C PRO A 157 -20.84 -12.94 -18.10
N ALA A 158 -19.79 -13.78 -18.09
CA ALA A 158 -19.84 -15.13 -18.63
C ALA A 158 -20.49 -16.14 -17.67
N GLY A 159 -20.68 -15.74 -16.41
CA GLY A 159 -21.08 -16.61 -15.31
C GLY A 159 -19.95 -17.51 -14.81
N GLN A 160 -20.23 -18.20 -13.71
CA GLN A 160 -19.31 -19.14 -13.07
C GLN A 160 -19.99 -20.50 -12.89
N ILE A 161 -19.27 -21.55 -13.25
CA ILE A 161 -19.76 -22.91 -13.08
C ILE A 161 -19.68 -23.26 -11.60
N ILE A 162 -20.84 -23.51 -10.98
CA ILE A 162 -20.97 -23.96 -9.60
C ILE A 162 -21.63 -25.34 -9.62
N THR A 163 -21.16 -26.22 -8.73
CA THR A 163 -21.80 -27.50 -8.49
C THR A 163 -22.32 -27.54 -7.06
N VAL A 164 -23.63 -27.65 -6.92
CA VAL A 164 -24.32 -27.83 -5.63
C VAL A 164 -24.82 -29.25 -5.51
N GLU A 165 -24.69 -29.82 -4.33
CA GLU A 165 -25.40 -31.03 -3.90
C GLU A 165 -26.53 -30.62 -2.97
N PHE A 166 -27.69 -31.25 -3.14
CA PHE A 166 -28.82 -30.99 -2.25
C PHE A 166 -29.60 -32.27 -1.94
N ASP A 167 -30.13 -32.34 -0.72
CA ASP A 167 -30.95 -33.44 -0.24
C ASP A 167 -32.11 -32.89 0.59
N ALA A 168 -33.29 -33.50 0.47
CA ALA A 168 -34.50 -33.02 1.14
C ALA A 168 -34.96 -34.01 2.21
N LEU A 169 -35.24 -33.51 3.41
CA LEU A 169 -35.84 -34.24 4.51
C LEU A 169 -37.35 -33.99 4.51
N ALA A 170 -38.15 -35.05 4.32
CA ALA A 170 -39.59 -34.94 4.39
C ALA A 170 -40.07 -34.96 5.86
N ALA A 171 -41.08 -34.16 6.19
CA ALA A 171 -41.64 -34.13 7.53
C ALA A 171 -42.18 -35.53 7.94
N PRO A 172 -42.05 -35.95 9.21
CA PRO A 172 -42.51 -37.28 9.67
C PRO A 172 -44.02 -37.55 9.52
N ASP A 173 -44.82 -36.50 9.35
CA ASP A 173 -46.26 -36.51 9.15
C ASP A 173 -46.68 -36.29 7.68
N SER A 174 -45.73 -36.09 6.75
CA SER A 174 -46.01 -35.91 5.32
C SER A 174 -46.49 -37.20 4.64
N ILE A 175 -47.22 -37.08 3.53
CA ILE A 175 -47.45 -38.24 2.64
C ILE A 175 -46.13 -38.69 2.01
N THR A 176 -45.94 -40.02 1.92
CA THR A 176 -44.84 -40.62 1.15
C THR A 176 -45.21 -40.66 -0.34
N MET A 177 -44.35 -40.13 -1.19
CA MET A 177 -44.54 -40.08 -2.63
C MET A 177 -44.31 -41.45 -3.29
N SER A 178 -44.92 -41.65 -4.47
CA SER A 178 -44.72 -42.87 -5.25
C SER A 178 -43.31 -42.94 -5.83
N THR A 179 -42.62 -44.06 -5.61
CA THR A 179 -41.31 -44.36 -6.24
C THR A 179 -41.41 -44.68 -7.73
N LEU A 180 -42.63 -44.81 -8.27
CA LEU A 180 -42.89 -45.03 -9.69
C LEU A 180 -43.20 -43.73 -10.45
N GLY A 181 -43.19 -42.58 -9.77
CA GLY A 181 -43.54 -41.32 -10.40
C GLY A 181 -42.42 -40.66 -11.18
N SER A 182 -42.78 -39.60 -11.88
CA SER A 182 -41.89 -38.85 -12.75
C SER A 182 -42.24 -37.36 -12.72
N ASN A 183 -41.22 -36.55 -12.96
CA ASN A 183 -41.31 -35.10 -13.13
C ASN A 183 -41.90 -34.32 -11.95
N TYR A 184 -41.58 -34.73 -10.72
CA TYR A 184 -42.06 -34.11 -9.49
C TYR A 184 -41.49 -32.71 -9.22
N TRP A 185 -40.22 -32.47 -9.58
CA TRP A 185 -39.45 -31.33 -9.06
C TRP A 185 -38.98 -30.37 -10.13
N GLN A 186 -38.93 -29.09 -9.74
CA GLN A 186 -38.18 -28.03 -10.42
C GLN A 186 -37.28 -27.34 -9.38
N LEU A 187 -36.17 -26.77 -9.84
CA LEU A 187 -35.14 -26.18 -8.99
C LEU A 187 -34.85 -24.75 -9.44
N VAL A 188 -34.72 -23.85 -8.46
CA VAL A 188 -34.19 -22.50 -8.67
C VAL A 188 -32.94 -22.35 -7.83
N VAL A 189 -31.91 -21.71 -8.39
CA VAL A 189 -30.71 -21.36 -7.63
C VAL A 189 -30.51 -19.85 -7.68
N PHE A 190 -30.15 -19.26 -6.54
CA PHE A 190 -29.98 -17.81 -6.41
C PHE A 190 -28.95 -17.47 -5.33
N GLY A 191 -28.38 -16.27 -5.40
CA GLY A 191 -27.58 -15.68 -4.34
C GLY A 191 -28.44 -14.91 -3.34
N SER A 192 -28.10 -14.96 -2.06
CA SER A 192 -28.74 -14.19 -1.00
C SER A 192 -27.74 -13.67 0.03
N GLN A 193 -28.10 -12.61 0.74
CA GLN A 193 -27.40 -12.18 1.97
C GLN A 193 -27.86 -12.98 3.20
N SER A 194 -28.99 -13.67 3.10
CA SER A 194 -29.64 -14.34 4.22
C SER A 194 -29.29 -15.82 4.27
N PRO A 195 -28.97 -16.37 5.47
CA PRO A 195 -28.71 -17.80 5.65
C PRO A 195 -29.96 -18.68 5.45
N ILE A 196 -31.14 -18.09 5.32
CA ILE A 196 -32.40 -18.80 5.05
C ILE A 196 -33.02 -18.41 3.69
N GLY A 197 -32.32 -17.61 2.89
CA GLY A 197 -32.73 -17.25 1.54
C GLY A 197 -33.95 -16.31 1.46
N ASP A 198 -34.31 -15.63 2.54
CA ASP A 198 -35.30 -14.54 2.50
C ASP A 198 -34.68 -13.22 1.97
N GLY A 199 -35.55 -12.25 1.64
CA GLY A 199 -35.13 -10.96 1.10
C GLY A 199 -34.91 -10.93 -0.41
N ASP A 200 -34.01 -10.06 -0.88
CA ASP A 200 -33.75 -9.84 -2.30
C ASP A 200 -32.89 -10.96 -2.90
N TRP A 201 -33.43 -11.67 -3.89
CA TRP A 201 -32.69 -12.67 -4.65
C TRP A 201 -31.88 -12.03 -5.77
N VAL A 202 -30.62 -12.44 -5.90
CA VAL A 202 -29.72 -12.00 -6.97
C VAL A 202 -29.17 -13.20 -7.73
N ALA A 203 -28.65 -12.99 -8.94
CA ALA A 203 -28.08 -14.06 -9.77
C ALA A 203 -29.02 -15.29 -9.90
N VAL A 204 -30.32 -15.05 -10.08
CA VAL A 204 -31.36 -16.09 -10.11
C VAL A 204 -31.29 -16.87 -11.42
N ASP A 205 -31.22 -18.20 -11.31
CA ASP A 205 -31.41 -19.13 -12.42
C ASP A 205 -32.55 -20.09 -12.10
N SER A 206 -33.64 -19.96 -12.86
CA SER A 206 -34.84 -20.81 -12.75
C SER A 206 -34.91 -21.87 -13.85
N SER A 207 -33.85 -22.04 -14.65
CA SER A 207 -33.78 -22.95 -15.79
C SER A 207 -32.92 -24.18 -15.54
N ILE A 208 -32.75 -24.53 -14.26
CA ILE A 208 -31.86 -25.61 -13.83
C ILE A 208 -32.40 -26.97 -14.27
N GLY A 209 -31.66 -27.60 -15.18
CA GLY A 209 -32.02 -28.89 -15.73
C GLY A 209 -31.73 -30.04 -14.77
N LEU A 210 -32.74 -30.50 -14.04
CA LEU A 210 -32.66 -31.76 -13.28
C LEU A 210 -32.62 -32.96 -14.23
N SER A 211 -31.84 -34.00 -13.88
CA SER A 211 -31.85 -35.28 -14.59
C SER A 211 -33.20 -36.01 -14.42
N ALA A 212 -33.47 -37.01 -15.26
CA ALA A 212 -34.69 -37.81 -15.16
C ALA A 212 -34.81 -38.52 -13.80
N ALA A 213 -33.69 -38.97 -13.23
CA ALA A 213 -33.65 -39.58 -11.90
C ALA A 213 -33.97 -38.56 -10.80
N GLN A 214 -33.34 -37.39 -10.82
CA GLN A 214 -33.60 -36.30 -9.85
C GLN A 214 -35.06 -35.83 -9.90
N ARG A 215 -35.64 -35.73 -11.09
CA ARG A 215 -37.05 -35.37 -11.26
C ARG A 215 -38.02 -36.45 -10.80
N ALA A 216 -37.58 -37.70 -10.71
CA ALA A 216 -38.38 -38.83 -10.24
C ALA A 216 -38.13 -39.15 -8.75
N THR A 217 -37.23 -38.44 -8.07
CA THR A 217 -36.92 -38.66 -6.66
C THR A 217 -38.19 -38.53 -5.82
N ALA A 218 -38.61 -39.61 -5.16
CA ALA A 218 -39.74 -39.60 -4.25
C ALA A 218 -39.29 -39.14 -2.86
N LEU A 219 -40.09 -38.31 -2.21
CA LEU A 219 -39.93 -38.01 -0.78
C LEU A 219 -40.58 -39.11 0.05
N THR A 220 -39.81 -39.69 0.97
CA THR A 220 -40.30 -40.68 1.93
C THR A 220 -40.43 -40.01 3.29
N SER A 221 -41.63 -40.06 3.86
CA SER A 221 -41.94 -39.40 5.14
C SER A 221 -40.89 -39.72 6.21
N GLY A 222 -40.42 -38.69 6.91
CA GLY A 222 -39.41 -38.77 7.98
C GLY A 222 -38.01 -39.21 7.53
N ASN A 223 -37.75 -39.36 6.23
CA ASN A 223 -36.47 -39.81 5.69
C ASN A 223 -35.83 -38.76 4.77
N LEU A 224 -34.50 -38.80 4.69
CA LEU A 224 -33.72 -38.00 3.77
C LEU A 224 -33.77 -38.62 2.36
N SER A 225 -34.24 -37.86 1.39
CA SER A 225 -34.22 -38.23 -0.02
C SER A 225 -33.04 -37.57 -0.72
N LEU A 226 -32.23 -38.39 -1.40
CA LEU A 226 -31.01 -37.95 -2.04
C LEU A 226 -31.26 -37.49 -3.48
N PHE A 227 -30.93 -36.24 -3.80
CA PHE A 227 -30.99 -35.73 -5.17
C PHE A 227 -29.61 -35.70 -5.83
N GLY A 228 -28.53 -35.67 -5.04
CA GLY A 228 -27.17 -35.60 -5.55
C GLY A 228 -26.84 -34.20 -6.09
N SER A 229 -25.90 -34.13 -7.05
CA SER A 229 -25.36 -32.84 -7.50
C SER A 229 -25.98 -32.31 -8.80
N VAL A 230 -25.99 -30.99 -8.91
CA VAL A 230 -26.37 -30.25 -10.10
C VAL A 230 -25.31 -29.18 -10.37
N THR A 231 -24.86 -29.13 -11.62
CA THR A 231 -23.90 -28.13 -12.10
C THR A 231 -24.64 -27.10 -12.93
N TYR A 232 -24.43 -25.83 -12.65
CA TYR A 232 -25.09 -24.72 -13.34
C TYR A 232 -24.15 -23.52 -13.48
N ASN A 233 -24.52 -22.57 -14.35
CA ASN A 233 -23.72 -21.38 -14.60
C ASN A 233 -24.35 -20.17 -13.89
N LEU A 234 -23.81 -19.79 -12.74
CA LEU A 234 -24.29 -18.65 -11.95
C LEU A 234 -23.86 -17.33 -12.60
N LEU A 235 -24.82 -16.54 -13.07
CA LEU A 235 -24.58 -15.23 -13.68
C LEU A 235 -24.56 -14.12 -12.62
N THR A 236 -23.38 -13.64 -12.24
CA THR A 236 -23.21 -12.56 -11.24
C THR A 236 -23.08 -11.16 -11.86
N ASN A 237 -23.46 -11.00 -13.13
CA ASN A 237 -23.39 -9.72 -13.84
C ASN A 237 -24.22 -8.63 -13.13
N GLY A 238 -23.60 -7.51 -12.75
CA GLY A 238 -24.24 -6.43 -12.02
C GLY A 238 -24.51 -6.72 -10.54
N VAL A 239 -23.94 -7.80 -10.00
CA VAL A 239 -24.06 -8.18 -8.59
C VAL A 239 -22.67 -8.10 -7.94
N ASP A 240 -22.56 -7.25 -6.93
CA ASP A 240 -21.37 -7.13 -6.08
C ASP A 240 -21.36 -8.14 -4.93
N CYS A 241 -20.19 -8.39 -4.36
CA CYS A 241 -20.02 -9.33 -3.25
C CYS A 241 -20.73 -8.90 -1.96
N SER A 242 -21.14 -7.64 -1.80
CA SER A 242 -21.93 -7.25 -0.65
C SER A 242 -23.33 -7.87 -0.68
N ARG A 243 -23.83 -8.26 -1.86
CA ARG A 243 -25.19 -8.79 -2.08
C ARG A 243 -25.27 -10.33 -2.10
N ILE A 244 -24.14 -11.03 -2.05
CA ILE A 244 -24.09 -12.50 -2.03
C ILE A 244 -23.16 -12.95 -0.90
N SER A 245 -23.73 -13.55 0.14
CA SER A 245 -22.98 -14.27 1.18
C SER A 245 -23.38 -15.74 1.26
N HIS A 246 -24.47 -16.12 0.61
CA HIS A 246 -24.96 -17.49 0.52
C HIS A 246 -25.43 -17.80 -0.90
N VAL A 247 -25.24 -19.04 -1.33
CA VAL A 247 -25.93 -19.62 -2.50
C VAL A 247 -27.06 -20.49 -1.98
N CYS A 248 -28.26 -20.19 -2.44
CA CYS A 248 -29.49 -20.83 -2.01
C CYS A 248 -30.13 -21.62 -3.15
N VAL A 249 -30.72 -22.74 -2.79
CA VAL A 249 -31.48 -23.61 -3.68
C VAL A 249 -32.92 -23.62 -3.20
N GLU A 250 -33.87 -23.34 -4.09
CA GLU A 250 -35.29 -23.54 -3.85
C GLU A 250 -35.78 -24.77 -4.61
N LEU A 251 -36.32 -25.74 -3.87
CA LEU A 251 -36.96 -26.94 -4.40
C LEU A 251 -38.48 -26.75 -4.42
N MET A 252 -39.09 -26.94 -5.59
CA MET A 252 -40.53 -26.74 -5.80
C MET A 252 -41.16 -27.90 -6.56
N LYS A 253 -42.48 -28.05 -6.41
CA LYS A 253 -43.29 -28.88 -7.30
C LYS A 253 -43.14 -28.39 -8.73
N ASN A 254 -42.88 -29.29 -9.67
CA ASN A 254 -42.85 -28.95 -11.07
C ASN A 254 -44.26 -28.58 -11.56
N THR A 255 -44.39 -27.39 -12.15
CA THR A 255 -45.63 -26.90 -12.74
C THR A 255 -45.58 -26.86 -14.27
N GLN A 256 -44.46 -27.25 -14.87
CA GLN A 256 -44.24 -27.26 -16.32
C GLN A 256 -44.60 -28.62 -16.94
N VAL A 257 -45.00 -28.60 -18.21
CA VAL A 257 -45.41 -29.82 -18.95
C VAL A 257 -44.18 -30.66 -19.32
N PRO A 258 -44.21 -32.00 -19.16
CA PRO A 258 -45.32 -32.82 -18.65
C PRO A 258 -45.55 -32.62 -17.15
N LEU A 259 -46.80 -32.57 -16.67
CA LEU A 259 -47.03 -32.39 -15.22
C LEU A 259 -46.52 -33.59 -14.39
N PRO A 260 -46.26 -33.40 -13.08
CA PRO A 260 -45.94 -34.49 -12.17
C PRO A 260 -46.94 -35.65 -12.29
N SER A 261 -46.43 -36.87 -12.33
CA SER A 261 -47.27 -38.07 -12.43
C SER A 261 -46.70 -39.17 -11.51
N PRO A 262 -47.45 -39.64 -10.49
CA PRO A 262 -48.77 -39.14 -10.07
C PRO A 262 -48.71 -37.68 -9.58
N ASP A 263 -49.86 -37.00 -9.63
CA ASP A 263 -49.96 -35.63 -9.11
C ASP A 263 -49.91 -35.63 -7.57
N PHE A 264 -49.45 -34.52 -6.99
CA PHE A 264 -49.33 -34.34 -5.54
C PHE A 264 -49.44 -32.86 -5.16
N THR A 265 -49.82 -32.55 -3.94
CA THR A 265 -49.77 -31.18 -3.42
C THR A 265 -48.51 -31.01 -2.56
N LEU A 266 -47.82 -29.89 -2.73
CA LEU A 266 -46.69 -29.48 -1.91
C LEU A 266 -47.15 -28.30 -1.06
N GLN A 267 -47.00 -28.37 0.27
CA GLN A 267 -47.47 -27.32 1.17
C GLN A 267 -46.77 -25.98 0.91
N SER A 268 -45.45 -26.01 0.77
CA SER A 268 -44.61 -24.86 0.44
C SER A 268 -43.33 -25.33 -0.26
N SER A 269 -42.70 -24.45 -1.02
CA SER A 269 -41.33 -24.67 -1.47
C SER A 269 -40.39 -24.74 -0.27
N ALA A 270 -39.25 -25.40 -0.47
CA ALA A 270 -38.18 -25.46 0.53
C ALA A 270 -36.95 -24.74 0.02
N VAL A 271 -36.33 -23.95 0.88
CA VAL A 271 -35.10 -23.22 0.59
C VAL A 271 -34.00 -23.72 1.52
N GLY A 272 -32.86 -24.05 0.93
CA GLY A 272 -31.64 -24.38 1.65
C GLY A 272 -30.51 -23.50 1.14
N CYS A 273 -29.65 -23.01 2.04
CA CYS A 273 -28.57 -22.09 1.70
C CYS A 273 -27.25 -22.58 2.28
N GLU A 274 -26.18 -22.40 1.51
CA GLU A 274 -24.82 -22.65 1.95
C GLU A 274 -24.01 -21.35 1.85
N VAL A 275 -23.15 -21.10 2.85
CA VAL A 275 -22.27 -19.93 2.88
C VAL A 275 -21.29 -19.98 1.71
N VAL A 276 -21.02 -18.82 1.10
CA VAL A 276 -20.04 -18.72 0.01
C VAL A 276 -19.01 -17.61 0.22
N ASP A 277 -17.80 -17.86 -0.27
CA ASP A 277 -16.79 -16.83 -0.42
C ASP A 277 -17.01 -16.06 -1.72
N CYS A 278 -17.12 -14.74 -1.65
CA CYS A 278 -17.19 -13.86 -2.82
C CYS A 278 -15.97 -12.93 -2.88
N THR A 279 -15.27 -12.97 -4.00
CA THR A 279 -14.08 -12.20 -4.32
C THR A 279 -14.43 -11.02 -5.21
N GLY A 280 -14.16 -9.82 -4.70
CA GLY A 280 -14.22 -8.57 -5.45
C GLY A 280 -13.01 -8.34 -6.35
N VAL A 281 -12.81 -7.10 -6.77
CA VAL A 281 -11.56 -6.67 -7.40
C VAL A 281 -10.48 -6.53 -6.33
N GLN A 282 -9.39 -7.29 -6.49
CA GLN A 282 -8.24 -7.31 -5.59
C GLN A 282 -7.02 -6.73 -6.27
N ILE A 283 -6.47 -5.64 -5.74
CA ILE A 283 -5.24 -5.01 -6.25
C ILE A 283 -4.03 -5.57 -5.50
N GLU A 284 -3.12 -6.20 -6.25
CA GLU A 284 -1.85 -6.73 -5.76
C GLU A 284 -0.81 -5.62 -5.58
N SER A 285 -0.69 -4.72 -6.56
CA SER A 285 0.26 -3.62 -6.48
C SER A 285 -0.18 -2.40 -7.29
N THR A 286 0.20 -1.22 -6.78
CA THR A 286 0.14 0.05 -7.51
C THR A 286 1.57 0.58 -7.61
N THR A 287 2.03 0.83 -8.82
CA THR A 287 3.35 1.40 -9.07
C THR A 287 3.21 2.74 -9.76
N VAL A 288 4.06 3.69 -9.38
CA VAL A 288 4.11 5.03 -9.97
C VAL A 288 5.48 5.21 -10.58
N SER A 289 5.54 5.74 -11.80
CA SER A 289 6.78 6.13 -12.44
C SER A 289 6.65 7.50 -13.10
N VAL A 290 7.70 8.30 -13.01
CA VAL A 290 7.80 9.57 -13.73
C VAL A 290 8.54 9.32 -15.04
N GLN A 291 7.87 9.55 -16.17
CA GLN A 291 8.44 9.37 -17.49
C GLN A 291 9.32 10.56 -17.88
N THR A 292 8.81 11.78 -17.64
CA THR A 292 9.52 13.03 -17.91
C THR A 292 9.11 14.11 -16.91
N GLY A 293 9.99 15.07 -16.69
CA GLY A 293 9.74 16.20 -15.80
C GLY A 293 10.27 15.97 -14.38
N GLY A 294 9.97 16.92 -13.51
CA GLY A 294 10.39 16.94 -12.12
C GLY A 294 9.63 18.02 -11.36
N PHE A 295 9.77 18.02 -10.05
CA PHE A 295 9.24 19.11 -9.24
C PHE A 295 10.15 20.33 -9.34
N ARG A 296 9.52 21.51 -9.37
CA ARG A 296 10.15 22.81 -9.28
C ARG A 296 9.60 23.50 -8.06
N GLU A 297 10.50 23.82 -7.14
CA GLU A 297 10.10 24.41 -5.88
C GLU A 297 9.44 25.78 -6.09
N GLY A 298 8.23 25.94 -5.52
CA GLY A 298 7.44 27.16 -5.63
C GLY A 298 6.66 27.32 -6.93
N ALA A 299 6.78 26.41 -7.90
CA ALA A 299 6.02 26.47 -9.15
C ALA A 299 4.54 26.15 -8.94
N MET A 300 3.65 26.98 -9.49
CA MET A 300 2.21 26.70 -9.43
C MET A 300 1.82 25.48 -10.28
N GLN A 301 2.59 25.17 -11.31
CA GLN A 301 2.37 24.02 -12.18
C GLN A 301 3.69 23.30 -12.45
N ASN A 302 3.66 21.98 -12.38
CA ASN A 302 4.79 21.15 -12.79
C ASN A 302 4.38 20.26 -13.97
N ASP A 303 5.14 20.35 -15.06
CA ASP A 303 4.94 19.52 -16.24
C ASP A 303 5.58 18.14 -16.01
N LEU A 304 4.91 17.30 -15.22
CA LEU A 304 5.27 15.89 -15.07
C LEU A 304 4.44 15.03 -16.00
N ILE A 305 5.07 14.05 -16.65
CA ILE A 305 4.39 12.91 -17.24
C ILE A 305 4.51 11.74 -16.28
N VAL A 306 3.41 11.38 -15.63
CA VAL A 306 3.38 10.31 -14.62
C VAL A 306 2.61 9.12 -15.15
N THR A 307 3.18 7.93 -15.00
CA THR A 307 2.52 6.66 -15.29
C THR A 307 2.15 5.96 -13.99
N VAL A 308 0.85 5.71 -13.78
CA VAL A 308 0.36 4.88 -12.67
C VAL A 308 -0.04 3.53 -13.22
N THR A 309 0.56 2.46 -12.71
CA THR A 309 0.26 1.08 -13.11
C THR A 309 -0.36 0.30 -11.96
N MET A 310 -1.58 -0.22 -12.14
CA MET A 310 -2.24 -1.10 -11.18
C MET A 310 -2.20 -2.56 -11.68
N SER A 311 -1.86 -3.49 -10.78
CA SER A 311 -1.91 -4.94 -11.03
C SER A 311 -2.90 -5.61 -10.07
N ALA A 312 -3.80 -6.44 -10.59
CA ALA A 312 -4.70 -7.28 -9.82
C ALA A 312 -4.15 -8.69 -9.62
N THR A 313 -4.59 -9.35 -8.54
CA THR A 313 -4.24 -10.73 -8.24
C THR A 313 -4.85 -11.70 -9.27
N ALA A 314 -4.15 -12.81 -9.51
CA ALA A 314 -4.71 -13.92 -10.26
C ALA A 314 -5.93 -14.47 -9.49
N GLY A 315 -7.11 -14.42 -10.10
CA GLY A 315 -8.35 -14.86 -9.46
C GLY A 315 -9.30 -13.74 -9.03
N SER A 316 -8.89 -12.47 -9.13
CA SER A 316 -9.78 -11.34 -8.84
C SER A 316 -11.02 -11.32 -9.75
N ALA A 317 -12.09 -10.68 -9.29
CA ALA A 317 -13.21 -10.34 -10.16
C ALA A 317 -12.80 -9.36 -11.26
N GLY A 318 -13.52 -9.41 -12.39
CA GLY A 318 -13.50 -8.37 -13.41
C GLY A 318 -14.60 -7.36 -13.15
N VAL A 319 -14.39 -6.11 -13.53
CA VAL A 319 -15.45 -5.08 -13.52
C VAL A 319 -15.41 -4.32 -14.83
N SER A 320 -16.56 -4.16 -15.47
CA SER A 320 -16.70 -3.47 -16.76
C SER A 320 -17.68 -2.30 -16.66
N GLY A 321 -17.33 -1.18 -17.29
CA GLY A 321 -18.08 0.08 -17.18
C GLY A 321 -17.19 1.29 -17.43
N GLU A 322 -17.80 2.47 -17.40
CA GLU A 322 -17.10 3.76 -17.51
C GLU A 322 -16.88 4.36 -16.11
N ASN A 323 -15.84 5.18 -15.93
CA ASN A 323 -15.58 5.91 -14.68
C ASN A 323 -15.45 5.06 -13.42
N LEU A 324 -15.04 3.80 -13.53
CA LEU A 324 -14.97 2.87 -12.39
C LEU A 324 -13.91 3.25 -11.34
N TRP A 325 -12.89 4.00 -11.75
CA TRP A 325 -11.68 4.27 -11.00
C TRP A 325 -11.43 5.76 -10.89
N SER A 326 -10.86 6.18 -9.76
CA SER A 326 -10.21 7.48 -9.60
C SER A 326 -8.82 7.32 -9.02
N LEU A 327 -7.94 8.25 -9.37
CA LEU A 327 -6.59 8.30 -8.87
C LEU A 327 -6.42 9.61 -8.09
N ILE A 328 -6.07 9.51 -6.83
CA ILE A 328 -5.68 10.66 -6.03
C ILE A 328 -4.17 10.77 -6.08
N LEU A 329 -3.67 11.87 -6.63
CA LEU A 329 -2.26 12.19 -6.55
C LEU A 329 -2.01 13.01 -5.28
N PHE A 330 -0.94 12.68 -4.57
CA PHE A 330 -0.52 13.46 -3.43
C PHE A 330 1.00 13.40 -3.27
N SER A 331 1.57 14.44 -2.68
CA SER A 331 2.97 14.44 -2.26
C SER A 331 3.05 14.27 -0.75
N ASN A 332 4.15 13.66 -0.30
CA ASN A 332 4.43 13.46 1.12
C ASN A 332 5.95 13.37 1.39
N ASN A 333 6.33 13.01 2.61
CA ASN A 333 7.73 12.88 3.04
C ASN A 333 8.17 11.46 3.40
N GLN A 334 7.32 10.45 3.17
CA GLN A 334 7.60 9.05 3.47
C GLN A 334 7.43 8.23 2.21
N ALA A 335 8.39 7.35 1.93
CA ALA A 335 8.38 6.52 0.72
C ALA A 335 7.17 5.58 0.61
N ASP A 336 6.43 5.38 1.70
CA ASP A 336 5.26 4.50 1.81
C ASP A 336 3.92 5.25 1.71
N GLY A 337 3.90 6.55 1.49
CA GLY A 337 2.64 7.32 1.44
C GLY A 337 2.13 7.79 2.82
N ASN A 338 2.64 7.29 3.94
CA ASN A 338 2.06 7.50 5.28
C ASN A 338 2.46 8.81 5.98
N GLY A 339 3.30 9.62 5.35
CA GLY A 339 3.66 10.95 5.82
C GLY A 339 2.47 11.92 5.84
N PRO A 340 2.64 13.15 6.39
CA PRO A 340 1.63 14.20 6.28
C PRO A 340 1.26 14.42 4.82
N VAL A 341 0.03 14.04 4.48
CA VAL A 341 -0.50 14.10 3.11
C VAL A 341 -1.02 15.50 2.85
N ARG A 342 -0.75 16.06 1.66
CA ARG A 342 -1.70 17.00 1.06
C ARG A 342 -2.04 16.58 -0.36
N ARG A 343 -3.35 16.65 -0.64
CA ARG A 343 -4.04 15.89 -1.70
C ARG A 343 -4.35 16.79 -2.88
N VAL A 344 -4.17 16.26 -4.09
CA VAL A 344 -4.73 16.79 -5.33
C VAL A 344 -5.69 15.74 -5.87
N GLU A 345 -6.97 16.10 -5.94
CA GLU A 345 -7.98 15.21 -6.49
C GLU A 345 -8.07 15.42 -8.00
N THR A 346 -7.53 14.47 -8.77
CA THR A 346 -7.72 14.45 -10.23
C THR A 346 -8.61 13.27 -10.59
N VAL A 347 -9.89 13.55 -10.87
CA VAL A 347 -10.82 12.54 -11.37
C VAL A 347 -10.54 12.34 -12.87
N LEU A 348 -9.80 11.28 -13.23
CA LEU A 348 -9.65 10.88 -14.63
C LEU A 348 -10.83 10.00 -15.04
N PRO A 349 -11.61 10.36 -16.07
CA PRO A 349 -12.46 9.39 -16.74
C PRO A 349 -11.57 8.41 -17.48
N MET A 350 -11.24 7.28 -16.85
CA MET A 350 -10.59 6.17 -17.52
C MET A 350 -11.58 5.57 -18.52
N ALA A 351 -11.62 6.13 -19.73
CA ALA A 351 -12.33 5.56 -20.87
C ALA A 351 -11.56 4.34 -21.38
N VAL A 352 -11.58 3.25 -20.61
CA VAL A 352 -11.25 1.91 -21.09
C VAL A 352 -12.35 1.02 -20.56
N THR A 353 -13.17 0.50 -21.46
CA THR A 353 -14.12 -0.56 -21.17
C THR A 353 -13.33 -1.78 -20.70
N TRP A 354 -13.34 -2.01 -19.40
CA TRP A 354 -12.74 -3.18 -18.75
C TRP A 354 -13.66 -4.40 -18.89
N SER A 355 -14.03 -4.79 -20.10
CA SER A 355 -14.80 -6.01 -20.29
C SER A 355 -13.88 -7.23 -20.20
N GLY A 356 -14.03 -8.03 -19.14
CA GLY A 356 -13.59 -9.43 -19.09
C GLY A 356 -12.10 -9.67 -19.30
N THR A 357 -11.28 -9.32 -18.30
CA THR A 357 -10.04 -9.98 -17.82
C THR A 357 -9.25 -8.99 -16.97
N SER A 358 -8.48 -9.52 -16.00
CA SER A 358 -7.74 -8.85 -14.92
C SER A 358 -7.15 -7.46 -15.22
N LEU A 359 -7.03 -6.61 -14.19
CA LEU A 359 -6.11 -5.47 -14.20
C LEU A 359 -4.67 -5.99 -14.34
N THR A 360 -4.22 -6.30 -15.54
CA THR A 360 -2.82 -6.64 -15.78
C THR A 360 -2.13 -5.45 -16.42
N ASN A 361 -1.27 -4.76 -15.65
CA ASN A 361 -0.34 -3.75 -16.12
C ASN A 361 -0.98 -2.58 -16.88
N ARG A 362 -1.99 -1.96 -16.29
CA ARG A 362 -2.72 -0.86 -16.96
C ARG A 362 -2.26 0.50 -16.46
N GLN A 363 -2.02 1.38 -17.42
CA GLN A 363 -1.31 2.64 -17.24
C GLN A 363 -2.24 3.84 -17.39
N ALA A 364 -2.21 4.75 -16.43
CA ALA A 364 -2.76 6.10 -16.56
C ALA A 364 -1.60 7.09 -16.77
N VAL A 365 -1.70 7.96 -17.78
CA VAL A 365 -0.70 9.01 -18.04
C VAL A 365 -1.28 10.36 -17.62
N LEU A 366 -0.60 11.03 -16.68
CA LEU A 366 -0.99 12.33 -16.15
C LEU A 366 0.00 13.39 -16.63
N SER A 367 -0.51 14.56 -17.03
CA SER A 367 0.28 15.74 -17.39
C SER A 367 -0.16 16.96 -16.57
N ASN A 368 0.76 17.92 -16.37
CA ASN A 368 0.49 19.22 -15.74
C ASN A 368 -0.08 19.10 -14.31
N VAL A 369 0.63 18.39 -13.43
CA VAL A 369 0.20 18.19 -12.03
C VAL A 369 0.37 19.50 -11.26
N ASP A 370 -0.76 20.09 -10.84
CA ASP A 370 -0.80 21.29 -10.01
C ASP A 370 -0.45 20.95 -8.56
N LEU A 371 0.67 21.49 -8.06
CA LEU A 371 1.09 21.40 -6.66
C LEU A 371 1.25 22.80 -6.04
N SER A 372 0.59 23.81 -6.61
CA SER A 372 0.70 25.24 -6.25
C SER A 372 0.45 25.57 -4.78
N SER A 373 -0.26 24.70 -4.05
CA SER A 373 -0.54 24.86 -2.62
C SER A 373 0.59 24.35 -1.70
N TYR A 374 1.73 23.94 -2.27
CA TYR A 374 2.81 23.24 -1.56
C TYR A 374 4.15 24.00 -1.63
N PHE A 375 4.55 24.57 -0.50
CA PHE A 375 5.82 25.29 -0.32
C PHE A 375 6.97 24.41 0.24
N ASP A 376 6.71 23.12 0.47
CA ASP A 376 7.68 22.14 0.98
C ASP A 376 7.62 20.92 0.04
N LEU A 377 8.02 21.13 -1.22
CA LEU A 377 8.05 20.07 -2.23
C LEU A 377 9.16 19.09 -1.84
N ARG A 378 8.74 18.02 -1.17
CA ARG A 378 9.59 16.88 -0.88
C ARG A 378 9.48 15.88 -2.02
N SER A 379 10.56 15.14 -2.20
CA SER A 379 10.87 14.35 -3.39
C SER A 379 9.96 13.15 -3.62
N ILE A 380 8.81 12.98 -2.94
CA ILE A 380 7.95 11.78 -3.09
C ILE A 380 6.58 12.17 -3.66
N LEU A 381 6.23 11.56 -4.80
CA LEU A 381 4.90 11.59 -5.40
C LEU A 381 4.22 10.24 -5.19
N CYS A 382 2.99 10.25 -4.70
CA CYS A 382 2.17 9.06 -4.51
C CYS A 382 0.87 9.14 -5.32
N ALA A 383 0.36 7.98 -5.72
CA ALA A 383 -0.94 7.79 -6.31
C ALA A 383 -1.73 6.77 -5.50
N GLU A 384 -2.90 7.16 -4.98
CA GLU A 384 -3.87 6.30 -4.31
C GLU A 384 -5.02 6.00 -5.29
N SER A 385 -5.30 4.72 -5.51
CA SER A 385 -6.42 4.26 -6.34
C SER A 385 -7.69 4.11 -5.50
N ARG A 386 -8.82 4.59 -6.03
CA ARG A 386 -10.14 4.48 -5.41
C ARG A 386 -11.18 4.06 -6.42
N SER A 387 -12.21 3.35 -5.96
CA SER A 387 -13.41 3.09 -6.74
C SER A 387 -14.33 4.32 -6.72
N ILE A 388 -14.83 4.75 -7.89
CA ILE A 388 -15.97 5.68 -8.00
C ILE A 388 -17.01 5.02 -8.91
N PRO A 389 -17.55 3.87 -8.50
CA PRO A 389 -18.24 2.98 -9.41
C PRO A 389 -19.49 3.64 -10.04
N SER A 390 -19.56 3.68 -11.36
CA SER A 390 -20.84 3.74 -12.08
C SER A 390 -21.59 2.41 -11.99
N THR A 391 -20.84 1.30 -11.87
CA THR A 391 -21.32 -0.07 -11.62
C THR A 391 -20.77 -0.53 -10.26
N PRO A 392 -21.60 -0.91 -9.27
CA PRO A 392 -21.13 -1.36 -7.96
C PRO A 392 -20.14 -2.53 -8.05
N PHE A 393 -19.01 -2.42 -7.35
CA PHE A 393 -18.02 -3.49 -7.19
C PHE A 393 -17.28 -3.29 -5.86
N THR A 394 -16.77 -4.39 -5.32
CA THR A 394 -16.02 -4.43 -4.07
C THR A 394 -14.53 -4.32 -4.38
N LEU A 395 -13.87 -3.26 -3.89
CA LEU A 395 -12.43 -3.08 -4.02
C LEU A 395 -11.74 -3.50 -2.71
N THR A 396 -10.82 -4.46 -2.79
CA THR A 396 -10.07 -4.96 -1.63
C THR A 396 -8.57 -4.95 -1.89
N GLU A 397 -7.80 -4.82 -0.81
CA GLU A 397 -6.35 -4.85 -0.84
C GLU A 397 -5.86 -6.26 -0.50
N THR A 398 -4.88 -6.80 -1.24
CA THR A 398 -4.29 -8.10 -0.89
C THR A 398 -3.33 -8.00 0.30
N VAL A 399 -2.79 -6.80 0.56
CA VAL A 399 -1.89 -6.51 1.68
C VAL A 399 -2.41 -5.24 2.35
N MET A 400 -2.78 -5.35 3.63
CA MET A 400 -3.37 -4.24 4.38
C MET A 400 -2.48 -2.99 4.34
N GLY A 401 -2.97 -1.92 3.68
CA GLY A 401 -2.48 -0.56 3.76
C GLY A 401 -1.49 -0.12 2.68
N SER A 402 -1.17 -0.93 1.66
CA SER A 402 -0.12 -0.54 0.69
C SER A 402 -0.35 -0.90 -0.78
N SER A 403 -1.32 -1.75 -1.14
CA SER A 403 -1.45 -2.16 -2.54
C SER A 403 -2.17 -1.14 -3.41
N LEU A 404 -3.04 -0.29 -2.84
CA LEU A 404 -3.73 0.78 -3.57
C LEU A 404 -2.91 2.06 -3.71
N THR A 405 -1.81 2.19 -2.95
CA THR A 405 -0.94 3.38 -2.96
C THR A 405 0.43 3.03 -3.51
N GLY A 406 0.81 3.65 -4.63
CA GLY A 406 2.17 3.58 -5.15
C GLY A 406 2.88 4.92 -4.98
N CYS A 407 4.16 4.92 -4.60
CA CYS A 407 4.95 6.14 -4.44
C CYS A 407 6.26 6.06 -5.24
N VAL A 408 6.74 7.21 -5.71
CA VAL A 408 7.99 7.36 -6.48
C VAL A 408 8.75 8.58 -6.03
N SER A 409 10.09 8.48 -6.04
CA SER A 409 10.94 9.64 -5.85
C SER A 409 11.01 10.47 -7.14
N VAL A 410 10.70 11.75 -7.03
CA VAL A 410 10.76 12.74 -8.10
C VAL A 410 11.87 13.74 -7.78
N PRO A 411 12.79 14.03 -8.71
CA PRO A 411 13.76 15.09 -8.52
C PRO A 411 13.03 16.43 -8.32
N CYS A 412 13.44 17.19 -7.31
CA CYS A 412 12.95 18.54 -7.06
C CYS A 412 14.09 19.52 -7.27
N ASP A 413 14.03 20.28 -8.36
CA ASP A 413 15.01 21.33 -8.64
C ASP A 413 14.66 22.56 -7.79
N GLY A 414 15.59 22.92 -6.90
CA GLY A 414 15.54 24.16 -6.13
C GLY A 414 16.15 25.34 -6.90
N PHE A 415 16.46 26.41 -6.18
CA PHE A 415 17.08 27.60 -6.77
C PHE A 415 18.56 27.34 -7.07
N THR A 416 18.98 27.59 -8.32
CA THR A 416 20.39 27.58 -8.74
C THR A 416 20.86 28.98 -9.11
N VAL A 417 22.10 29.29 -8.75
CA VAL A 417 22.82 30.49 -9.19
C VAL A 417 23.62 30.15 -10.44
N ILE A 418 23.44 30.92 -11.52
CA ILE A 418 24.13 30.70 -12.81
C ILE A 418 25.19 31.73 -13.16
N ALA A 419 25.14 32.90 -12.54
CA ALA A 419 26.16 33.92 -12.70
C ALA A 419 26.32 34.69 -11.40
N GLN A 420 27.56 35.09 -11.14
CA GLN A 420 27.92 35.81 -9.93
C GLN A 420 29.03 36.82 -10.22
N GLN A 421 28.98 37.96 -9.54
CA GLN A 421 29.99 39.02 -9.60
C GLN A 421 30.25 39.58 -8.21
N LEU A 422 31.51 39.87 -7.89
CA LEU A 422 31.94 40.53 -6.66
C LEU A 422 32.78 41.76 -7.03
N ILE A 423 32.51 42.90 -6.40
CA ILE A 423 33.24 44.15 -6.62
C ILE A 423 33.62 44.75 -5.27
N LEU A 424 34.91 44.93 -5.01
CA LEU A 424 35.41 45.61 -3.81
C LEU A 424 35.35 47.14 -3.95
N THR A 425 34.97 47.83 -2.89
CA THR A 425 34.93 49.30 -2.82
C THR A 425 35.50 49.80 -1.47
N PRO A 426 36.67 50.46 -1.42
CA PRO A 426 37.61 50.68 -2.51
C PRO A 426 38.15 49.36 -3.08
N PRO A 427 38.75 49.36 -4.30
CA PRO A 427 39.10 48.14 -5.04
C PRO A 427 40.20 47.29 -4.40
N LEU A 428 40.74 47.69 -3.24
CA LEU A 428 41.73 46.95 -2.49
C LEU A 428 41.35 46.98 -1.00
N ALA A 429 41.00 45.81 -0.47
CA ALA A 429 40.97 45.59 0.97
C ALA A 429 42.36 45.10 1.41
N ILE A 430 42.74 45.43 2.64
CA ILE A 430 44.04 45.07 3.21
C ILE A 430 43.80 44.21 4.44
N ALA A 431 44.43 43.04 4.48
CA ALA A 431 44.53 42.21 5.66
C ALA A 431 45.93 42.32 6.23
N ILE A 432 46.02 42.65 7.52
CA ILE A 432 47.28 42.71 8.26
C ILE A 432 47.33 41.47 9.13
N GLU A 433 48.36 40.64 8.92
CA GLU A 433 48.58 39.43 9.70
C GLU A 433 48.65 39.73 11.21
N HIS A 434 48.03 38.87 12.03
CA HIS A 434 47.94 39.01 13.48
C HIS A 434 47.37 40.33 14.03
N SER A 435 46.70 41.13 13.19
CA SER A 435 46.10 42.38 13.64
C SER A 435 44.90 42.14 14.55
N GLN A 436 44.79 42.95 15.61
CA GLN A 436 43.61 43.02 16.48
C GLN A 436 42.43 43.77 15.82
N GLU A 437 42.68 44.38 14.66
CA GLU A 437 41.64 45.03 13.87
C GLU A 437 40.96 44.03 12.95
N THR A 438 39.77 44.38 12.46
CA THR A 438 39.08 43.57 11.46
C THR A 438 39.40 44.07 10.06
N VAL A 439 39.50 43.18 9.08
CA VAL A 439 39.46 43.57 7.66
C VAL A 439 38.09 44.16 7.37
N ALA A 440 38.06 45.47 7.13
CA ALA A 440 36.87 46.20 6.69
C ALA A 440 36.83 46.21 5.15
N ALA A 441 35.98 45.37 4.56
CA ALA A 441 35.77 45.34 3.12
C ALA A 441 34.34 45.79 2.81
N ARG A 442 34.17 46.78 1.92
CA ARG A 442 32.86 47.02 1.30
C ARG A 442 32.82 46.33 -0.05
N PHE A 443 31.73 45.67 -0.34
CA PHE A 443 31.57 45.00 -1.62
C PHE A 443 30.15 45.10 -2.16
N SER A 444 30.02 44.98 -3.49
CA SER A 444 28.77 44.65 -4.14
C SER A 444 28.84 43.23 -4.69
N ALA A 445 27.84 42.41 -4.38
CA ALA A 445 27.73 41.04 -4.89
C ALA A 445 26.45 40.88 -5.70
N SER A 446 26.54 40.26 -6.87
CA SER A 446 25.38 40.02 -7.74
C SER A 446 25.20 38.54 -8.03
N PHE A 447 23.94 38.04 -8.06
CA PHE A 447 23.62 36.63 -8.29
C PHE A 447 22.43 36.51 -9.26
N VAL A 448 22.57 35.70 -10.32
CA VAL A 448 21.51 35.44 -11.31
C VAL A 448 20.94 34.05 -11.12
N SER A 449 19.60 33.91 -11.11
CA SER A 449 18.91 32.62 -10.95
C SER A 449 18.27 32.09 -12.23
N THR A 450 18.08 30.77 -12.30
CA THR A 450 17.39 30.07 -13.41
C THR A 450 15.91 29.79 -13.15
N SER A 451 15.39 30.09 -11.95
CA SER A 451 14.00 29.74 -11.64
C SER A 451 13.06 30.42 -12.63
N GLN A 452 11.90 29.82 -12.92
CA GLN A 452 10.84 30.43 -13.74
C GLN A 452 9.72 31.07 -12.91
N GLU A 453 9.82 30.99 -11.57
CA GLU A 453 8.98 31.72 -10.62
C GLU A 453 9.81 32.40 -9.52
N ALA A 454 9.19 33.38 -8.84
CA ALA A 454 9.85 34.27 -7.91
C ALA A 454 9.71 33.83 -6.44
N ILE A 455 10.80 33.82 -5.66
CA ILE A 455 10.68 33.68 -4.19
C ILE A 455 10.21 35.01 -3.62
N VAL A 456 9.07 35.00 -2.94
CA VAL A 456 8.52 36.17 -2.27
C VAL A 456 8.69 36.02 -0.76
N GLY A 457 9.48 36.90 -0.15
CA GLY A 457 9.65 36.95 1.30
C GLY A 457 10.66 38.02 1.72
N ALA A 458 10.69 38.32 3.01
CA ALA A 458 11.70 39.19 3.62
C ALA A 458 12.81 38.34 4.27
N SER A 459 14.04 38.83 4.23
CA SER A 459 15.20 38.19 4.86
C SER A 459 15.43 36.76 4.37
N LEU A 460 15.41 36.56 3.05
CA LEU A 460 15.57 35.25 2.43
C LEU A 460 17.03 34.76 2.42
N TRP A 461 17.99 35.67 2.50
CA TRP A 461 19.40 35.43 2.18
C TRP A 461 20.31 35.78 3.35
N HIS A 462 21.42 35.07 3.48
CA HIS A 462 22.60 35.51 4.22
C HIS A 462 23.85 35.33 3.36
N LEU A 463 24.88 36.12 3.64
CA LEU A 463 26.18 36.00 2.99
C LEU A 463 27.19 35.48 4.00
N ASP A 464 27.88 34.41 3.65
CA ASP A 464 29.08 33.97 4.35
C ASP A 464 30.29 34.66 3.71
N ILE A 465 31.05 35.39 4.53
CA ILE A 465 32.22 36.13 4.10
C ILE A 465 33.46 35.58 4.81
N PHE A 466 34.51 35.25 4.06
CA PHE A 466 35.72 34.62 4.60
C PHE A 466 36.95 34.90 3.74
N LEU A 467 38.15 34.75 4.32
CA LEU A 467 39.42 34.81 3.59
C LEU A 467 39.84 33.41 3.10
N ASN A 468 40.46 33.34 1.92
CA ASN A 468 40.94 32.11 1.31
C ASN A 468 42.29 32.30 0.59
N ASP A 469 43.09 31.24 0.46
CA ASP A 469 44.34 31.22 -0.31
C ASP A 469 44.16 30.77 -1.77
N GLN A 470 42.92 30.49 -2.18
CA GLN A 470 42.54 30.13 -3.56
C GLN A 470 41.35 30.95 -4.07
N MET A 471 41.41 31.31 -5.35
CA MET A 471 40.39 32.12 -6.04
C MET A 471 39.01 31.45 -6.13
N ASN A 472 38.93 30.13 -5.94
CA ASN A 472 37.67 29.37 -5.97
C ASN A 472 37.07 29.16 -4.57
N GLY A 473 37.67 29.71 -3.52
CA GLY A 473 37.22 29.57 -2.13
C GLY A 473 37.33 28.15 -1.54
N ASN A 474 37.96 27.21 -2.25
CA ASN A 474 38.15 25.81 -1.81
C ASN A 474 39.50 25.56 -1.14
N GLY A 475 40.35 26.58 -1.05
CA GLY A 475 41.62 26.53 -0.33
C GLY A 475 41.46 26.56 1.18
N ASN A 476 42.57 26.77 1.89
CA ASN A 476 42.56 26.86 3.35
C ASN A 476 41.74 28.08 3.78
N GLN A 477 40.57 27.82 4.37
CA GLN A 477 39.75 28.84 5.00
C GLN A 477 40.42 29.22 6.31
N GLN A 478 41.28 30.22 6.25
CA GLN A 478 42.20 30.54 7.35
C GLN A 478 41.48 31.18 8.56
N MET A 479 40.16 31.49 8.47
CA MET A 479 39.40 32.13 9.56
C MET A 479 37.89 31.86 9.59
N THR A 480 37.30 32.20 10.75
CA THR A 480 35.87 32.25 11.06
C THR A 480 35.06 32.91 9.94
N ARG A 481 34.13 32.16 9.35
CA ARG A 481 33.11 32.70 8.45
C ARG A 481 32.30 33.75 9.19
N VAL A 482 32.27 34.97 8.67
CA VAL A 482 31.38 36.01 9.17
C VAL A 482 30.09 35.92 8.38
N THR A 483 29.05 35.43 9.04
CA THR A 483 27.71 35.42 8.45
C THR A 483 27.06 36.79 8.61
N GLN A 484 26.79 37.48 7.50
CA GLN A 484 25.96 38.68 7.49
C GLN A 484 24.52 38.33 7.10
N GLY A 485 23.59 38.66 8.00
CA GLY A 485 22.16 38.37 7.83
C GLY A 485 21.22 39.57 7.87
N ASN A 486 21.72 40.80 8.02
CA ASN A 486 20.87 41.99 8.21
C ASN A 486 21.16 43.09 7.18
N PHE A 487 20.67 42.89 5.95
CA PHE A 487 20.88 43.80 4.81
C PHE A 487 19.86 44.95 4.75
N GLY A 488 19.17 45.30 5.84
CA GLY A 488 18.11 46.32 5.81
C GLY A 488 16.99 46.00 4.80
N PRO A 489 16.27 46.99 4.24
CA PRO A 489 15.25 46.77 3.20
C PRO A 489 15.81 46.15 1.90
N GLU A 490 17.13 46.14 1.70
CA GLU A 490 17.80 45.46 0.58
C GLU A 490 17.87 43.94 0.78
N GLY A 491 17.69 43.44 2.00
CA GLY A 491 17.45 42.02 2.29
C GLY A 491 16.05 41.52 1.88
N VAL A 492 15.22 42.40 1.32
CA VAL A 492 13.88 42.13 0.76
C VAL A 492 13.96 42.17 -0.77
N GLN A 493 14.96 41.53 -1.37
CA GLN A 493 15.02 41.39 -2.81
C GLN A 493 14.33 40.10 -3.27
N ARG A 494 13.29 40.29 -4.08
CA ARG A 494 12.64 39.22 -4.84
C ARG A 494 13.63 38.71 -5.87
N LEU A 495 13.94 37.42 -5.85
CA LEU A 495 14.61 36.75 -6.98
C LEU A 495 13.54 36.36 -7.98
N ASN A 496 13.30 37.20 -8.98
CA ASN A 496 12.52 36.80 -10.13
C ASN A 496 13.41 35.99 -11.12
N PRO A 497 12.79 35.16 -11.96
CA PRO A 497 13.43 34.46 -13.06
C PRO A 497 14.36 35.31 -13.91
N GLY A 498 15.61 34.90 -14.05
CA GLY A 498 16.61 35.61 -14.86
C GLY A 498 16.95 37.02 -14.35
N GLN A 499 16.44 37.43 -13.19
CA GLN A 499 16.85 38.68 -12.55
C GLN A 499 18.10 38.47 -11.70
N THR A 500 18.90 39.52 -11.67
CA THR A 500 20.06 39.64 -10.81
C THR A 500 19.63 40.21 -9.46
N VAL A 501 19.96 39.54 -8.37
CA VAL A 501 19.94 40.14 -7.03
C VAL A 501 21.27 40.78 -6.76
N THR A 502 21.25 42.02 -6.27
CA THR A 502 22.45 42.78 -5.92
C THR A 502 22.45 43.12 -4.43
N PHE A 503 23.51 42.75 -3.74
CA PHE A 503 23.81 43.22 -2.40
C PHE A 503 24.79 44.36 -2.54
N ASP A 504 24.39 45.59 -2.26
CA ASP A 504 25.19 46.77 -2.55
C ASP A 504 25.89 47.32 -1.31
N ASN A 505 27.17 47.69 -1.46
CA ASN A 505 27.95 48.36 -0.43
C ASN A 505 27.94 47.64 0.95
N VAL A 506 27.93 46.31 0.92
CA VAL A 506 27.95 45.46 2.12
C VAL A 506 29.26 45.62 2.83
N LEU A 507 29.24 46.10 4.08
CA LEU A 507 30.44 46.24 4.91
C LEU A 507 30.68 44.97 5.72
N ALA A 508 31.72 44.21 5.40
CA ALA A 508 32.19 43.08 6.17
C ALA A 508 33.32 43.50 7.13
N ASN A 509 33.26 43.04 8.37
CA ASN A 509 34.33 43.19 9.36
C ASN A 509 34.80 41.79 9.75
N ILE A 510 35.96 41.37 9.23
CA ILE A 510 36.49 40.01 9.39
C ILE A 510 37.61 40.06 10.44
N PRO A 511 37.47 39.42 11.62
CA PRO A 511 38.54 39.37 12.62
C PRO A 511 39.78 38.69 12.06
N VAL A 512 40.99 39.24 12.27
CA VAL A 512 42.24 38.69 11.73
C VAL A 512 43.34 38.37 12.76
N ASP A 513 42.95 38.23 14.04
CA ASP A 513 43.87 38.09 15.18
C ASP A 513 44.85 36.89 15.05
N ASN A 514 44.41 35.81 14.42
CA ASN A 514 45.17 34.58 14.19
C ASN A 514 45.45 34.31 12.71
N PHE A 515 45.23 35.31 11.86
CA PHE A 515 45.43 35.19 10.43
C PHE A 515 46.90 35.29 10.07
N VAL A 516 47.37 34.34 9.27
CA VAL A 516 48.72 34.33 8.71
C VAL A 516 48.62 34.51 7.20
N CYS A 517 49.36 35.45 6.63
CA CYS A 517 49.35 35.65 5.18
C CYS A 517 49.86 34.37 4.48
N PRO A 518 49.09 33.78 3.54
CA PRO A 518 49.56 32.64 2.77
C PRO A 518 50.78 33.05 1.92
N LEU A 519 51.60 32.08 1.52
CA LEU A 519 52.75 32.32 0.62
C LEU A 519 52.33 32.79 -0.79
N GLY A 520 51.02 32.83 -1.08
CA GLY A 520 50.44 33.26 -2.35
C GLY A 520 49.43 34.39 -2.18
N GLN A 521 48.54 34.54 -3.16
CA GLN A 521 47.50 35.57 -3.14
C GLN A 521 46.44 35.27 -2.08
N THR A 522 46.04 36.28 -1.30
CA THR A 522 44.87 36.20 -0.42
C THR A 522 43.64 36.69 -1.17
N TYR A 523 42.51 36.02 -0.96
CA TYR A 523 41.23 36.36 -1.56
C TYR A 523 40.18 36.60 -0.47
N LEU A 524 39.33 37.61 -0.70
CA LEU A 524 38.08 37.76 0.02
C LEU A 524 36.99 37.03 -0.75
N CYS A 525 36.39 36.01 -0.12
CA CYS A 525 35.34 35.20 -0.70
C CYS A 525 33.99 35.51 -0.07
N VAL A 526 32.94 35.50 -0.89
CA VAL A 526 31.54 35.68 -0.51
C VAL A 526 30.74 34.50 -1.04
N GLN A 527 29.94 33.87 -0.19
CA GLN A 527 29.05 32.78 -0.56
C GLN A 527 27.61 33.12 -0.20
N LEU A 528 26.71 33.01 -1.19
CA LEU A 528 25.27 33.16 -0.97
C LEU A 528 24.71 31.92 -0.27
N GLN A 529 23.95 32.15 0.80
CA GLN A 529 23.30 31.11 1.57
C GLN A 529 21.83 31.46 1.81
N ARG A 530 20.99 30.41 1.95
CA ARG A 530 19.59 30.57 2.33
C ARG A 530 19.47 30.92 3.81
N ASN A 531 18.56 31.80 4.20
CA ASN A 531 18.25 31.97 5.63
C ASN A 531 17.71 30.65 6.22
N PRO A 532 18.31 30.09 7.30
CA PRO A 532 17.86 28.83 7.91
C PRO A 532 16.41 28.84 8.40
N GLN A 533 15.83 30.02 8.64
CA GLN A 533 14.44 30.20 9.05
C GLN A 533 13.44 30.14 7.89
N ARG A 534 13.91 29.91 6.66
CA ARG A 534 13.08 29.87 5.45
C ARG A 534 13.14 28.48 4.81
N SER A 535 11.96 27.99 4.43
CA SER A 535 11.80 26.70 3.76
C SER A 535 11.89 26.89 2.24
N PHE A 536 13.11 26.91 1.73
CA PHE A 536 13.39 26.67 0.31
C PHE A 536 14.77 26.02 0.14
N THR A 537 14.97 25.33 -0.97
CA THR A 537 16.25 24.72 -1.34
C THR A 537 17.04 25.70 -2.21
N LEU A 538 18.20 26.10 -1.71
CA LEU A 538 19.24 26.77 -2.49
C LEU A 538 20.30 25.71 -2.79
N LEU A 539 20.48 25.37 -4.06
CA LEU A 539 21.64 24.58 -4.45
C LEU A 539 22.90 25.42 -4.21
N PRO A 540 23.94 24.86 -3.59
CA PRO A 540 25.08 25.64 -3.11
C PRO A 540 25.71 26.39 -4.28
N ALA A 541 25.76 27.71 -4.16
CA ALA A 541 26.58 28.52 -5.05
C ALA A 541 28.04 28.36 -4.61
N ASP A 542 28.92 28.12 -5.59
CA ASP A 542 30.36 28.23 -5.35
C ASP A 542 30.68 29.64 -4.85
N PRO A 543 31.56 29.81 -3.87
CA PRO A 543 31.95 31.14 -3.41
C PRO A 543 32.58 31.94 -4.55
N ILE A 544 32.28 33.24 -4.59
CA ILE A 544 32.93 34.19 -5.48
C ILE A 544 34.01 34.96 -4.70
N CYS A 545 35.19 35.11 -5.28
CA CYS A 545 36.34 35.67 -4.58
C CYS A 545 37.06 36.76 -5.38
N GLU A 546 37.48 37.82 -4.69
CA GLU A 546 38.31 38.91 -5.24
C GLU A 546 39.65 38.99 -4.48
N PRO A 547 40.77 39.28 -5.17
CA PRO A 547 42.08 39.36 -4.53
C PRO A 547 42.15 40.57 -3.58
N ILE A 548 42.78 40.38 -2.43
CA ILE A 548 43.06 41.43 -1.45
C ILE A 548 44.55 41.50 -1.14
N GLU A 549 45.02 42.66 -0.66
CA GLU A 549 46.39 42.78 -0.18
C GLU A 549 46.50 42.10 1.19
N CYS A 550 47.55 41.30 1.38
CA CYS A 550 47.88 40.70 2.67
C CYS A 550 49.28 41.17 3.04
N ARG A 551 49.40 41.83 4.19
CA ARG A 551 50.67 42.36 4.69
C ARG A 551 51.18 41.47 5.81
N GLY A 552 52.31 40.83 5.56
CA GLY A 552 53.10 40.16 6.59
C GLY A 552 53.96 41.15 7.39
N LEU A 553 55.04 40.65 7.98
CA LEU A 553 56.06 41.46 8.65
C LEU A 553 57.05 42.03 7.62
N ARG A 554 57.34 43.33 7.74
CA ARG A 554 58.34 44.03 6.92
C ARG A 554 59.41 44.70 7.79
N ILE A 555 60.68 44.48 7.47
CA ILE A 555 61.81 45.20 8.08
C ILE A 555 62.10 46.44 7.24
N ASP A 556 62.10 47.61 7.88
CA ASP A 556 62.55 48.86 7.26
C ASP A 556 64.07 49.05 7.37
N SER A 557 64.65 48.67 8.50
CA SER A 557 66.10 48.71 8.70
C SER A 557 66.57 47.82 9.83
N VAL A 558 67.80 47.34 9.73
CA VAL A 558 68.57 46.75 10.83
C VAL A 558 69.74 47.68 11.11
N SER A 559 70.07 47.86 12.39
CA SER A 559 71.33 48.50 12.78
C SER A 559 72.02 47.71 13.90
N ILE A 560 73.35 47.72 13.88
CA ILE A 560 74.17 47.09 14.91
C ILE A 560 75.10 48.11 15.58
N ASN A 561 75.23 47.98 16.90
CA ASN A 561 76.19 48.71 17.71
C ASN A 561 76.97 47.72 18.57
N GLN A 562 78.28 47.63 18.38
CA GLN A 562 79.17 46.82 19.20
C GLN A 562 79.32 47.48 20.58
N LEU A 563 78.93 46.75 21.62
CA LEU A 563 79.04 47.20 23.02
C LEU A 563 80.37 46.77 23.64
N THR A 564 80.84 45.55 23.37
CA THR A 564 82.13 45.02 23.88
C THR A 564 82.79 44.04 22.90
N GLY A 565 84.10 43.81 23.07
CA GLY A 565 84.88 42.88 22.24
C GLY A 565 85.69 43.55 21.13
N ASN A 566 86.08 44.82 21.31
CA ASN A 566 86.93 45.60 20.40
C ASN A 566 88.19 46.06 21.16
N PRO A 567 89.41 45.89 20.63
CA PRO A 567 89.75 45.32 19.33
C PRO A 567 89.58 43.80 19.27
N PHE A 568 89.35 43.29 18.05
CA PHE A 568 89.45 41.87 17.73
C PHE A 568 90.91 41.44 17.78
N VAL A 569 91.18 40.24 18.31
CA VAL A 569 92.56 39.71 18.37
C VAL A 569 92.72 38.64 17.30
N GLU A 570 93.71 38.82 16.44
CA GLU A 570 94.02 37.88 15.36
C GLU A 570 94.31 36.47 15.91
N LEU A 571 93.87 35.42 15.20
CA LEU A 571 94.07 34.01 15.58
C LEU A 571 93.50 33.60 16.96
N ALA A 572 92.64 34.42 17.57
CA ALA A 572 92.03 34.09 18.85
C ALA A 572 90.98 32.97 18.71
N LEU A 573 91.17 31.88 19.46
CA LEU A 573 90.25 30.72 19.43
C LEU A 573 88.84 31.04 19.97
N ASN A 574 88.72 32.01 20.87
CA ASN A 574 87.45 32.40 21.47
C ASN A 574 87.44 33.91 21.74
N HIS A 575 86.80 34.66 20.85
CA HIS A 575 86.66 36.10 21.00
C HIS A 575 85.21 36.46 21.34
N ALA A 576 84.98 36.89 22.57
CA ALA A 576 83.64 37.25 23.03
C ALA A 576 83.24 38.64 22.53
N VAL A 577 82.06 38.72 21.89
CA VAL A 577 81.49 39.96 21.37
C VAL A 577 80.08 40.13 21.95
N ASN A 578 79.77 41.37 22.32
CA ASN A 578 78.41 41.79 22.66
C ASN A 578 77.96 42.85 21.66
N LEU A 579 76.87 42.58 20.96
CA LEU A 579 76.23 43.48 20.00
C LEU A 579 74.87 43.92 20.53
N GLU A 580 74.57 45.20 20.41
CA GLU A 580 73.20 45.71 20.41
C GLU A 580 72.69 45.71 18.97
N VAL A 581 71.57 45.03 18.75
CA VAL A 581 70.92 44.92 17.45
C VAL A 581 69.57 45.62 17.52
N THR A 582 69.34 46.61 16.67
CA THR A 582 68.04 47.27 16.53
C THR A 582 67.40 46.90 15.19
N ILE A 583 66.18 46.37 15.22
CA ILE A 583 65.39 46.02 14.04
C ILE A 583 64.19 46.97 14.01
N ASN A 584 64.11 47.85 13.02
CA ASN A 584 62.95 48.70 12.79
C ASN A 584 62.02 48.04 11.79
N THR A 585 60.74 47.99 12.10
CA THR A 585 59.70 47.40 11.25
C THR A 585 58.71 48.46 10.84
N ASP A 586 58.07 48.25 9.69
CA ASP A 586 57.06 49.17 9.20
C ASP A 586 55.79 49.10 10.07
N GLY A 587 55.27 50.25 10.50
CA GLY A 587 54.05 50.37 11.29
C GLY A 587 52.75 50.14 10.50
N ASP A 588 52.78 50.21 9.17
CA ASP A 588 51.64 49.94 8.28
C ASP A 588 51.48 48.43 7.94
N TRP A 589 52.32 47.59 8.56
CA TRP A 589 52.50 46.16 8.30
C TRP A 589 52.27 45.33 9.57
N ALA A 590 52.36 44.00 9.47
CA ALA A 590 52.08 43.13 10.62
C ALA A 590 53.12 43.31 11.73
N GLY A 591 52.65 43.37 12.98
CA GLY A 591 53.47 43.25 14.18
C GLY A 591 53.50 41.80 14.66
N VAL A 592 54.64 41.34 15.19
CA VAL A 592 54.77 39.98 15.73
C VAL A 592 55.33 40.02 17.15
N ILE A 593 54.72 39.22 18.03
CA ILE A 593 55.13 39.09 19.44
C ILE A 593 55.35 37.61 19.75
N GLY A 594 56.53 37.27 20.25
CA GLY A 594 56.83 35.88 20.53
C GLY A 594 58.28 35.59 20.90
N GLU A 595 58.56 34.29 20.99
CA GLU A 595 59.88 33.75 21.21
C GLU A 595 60.42 33.16 19.91
N ARG A 596 61.75 33.22 19.74
CA ARG A 596 62.44 32.62 18.58
C ARG A 596 61.97 33.17 17.25
N LEU A 597 61.53 34.43 17.24
CA LEU A 597 61.11 35.14 16.03
C LEU A 597 62.29 35.38 15.09
N TRP A 598 63.45 35.73 15.60
CA TRP A 598 64.58 36.18 14.79
C TRP A 598 65.74 35.19 14.85
N SER A 599 66.40 34.97 13.72
CA SER A 599 67.69 34.29 13.60
C SER A 599 68.75 35.32 13.21
N TYR A 600 69.91 35.25 13.85
CA TYR A 600 71.02 36.17 13.63
C TYR A 600 72.20 35.42 13.04
N THR A 601 72.78 35.95 11.96
CA THR A 601 74.05 35.49 11.41
C THR A 601 75.08 36.59 11.57
N ILE A 602 76.07 36.39 12.44
CA ILE A 602 77.17 37.35 12.65
C ILE A 602 78.40 36.85 11.92
N TYR A 603 79.11 37.73 11.22
CA TYR A 603 80.34 37.42 10.50
C TYR A 603 81.26 38.64 10.41
N LEU A 604 82.54 38.37 10.13
CA LEU A 604 83.54 39.40 9.82
C LEU A 604 83.72 39.53 8.30
N SER A 605 83.99 40.76 7.86
CA SER A 605 84.16 41.12 6.44
C SER A 605 85.29 42.15 6.27
N PRO A 606 86.07 42.12 5.18
CA PRO A 606 87.03 43.18 4.84
C PRO A 606 86.35 44.44 4.28
N THR A 607 85.08 44.36 3.92
CA THR A 607 84.33 45.44 3.27
C THR A 607 82.96 45.62 3.94
N ASP A 608 82.46 46.86 3.90
CA ASP A 608 81.08 47.22 4.25
C ASP A 608 80.09 46.91 3.12
N ASP A 609 80.56 46.42 1.96
CA ASP A 609 79.75 46.10 0.78
C ASP A 609 78.94 44.81 0.89
N HIS A 610 78.97 44.15 2.06
CA HIS A 610 78.20 42.95 2.36
C HIS A 610 78.58 41.72 1.49
N SER A 611 79.81 41.66 0.95
CA SER A 611 80.28 40.57 0.09
C SER A 611 80.34 39.17 0.75
N LEU A 612 80.47 38.12 -0.07
CA LEU A 612 80.48 36.70 0.36
C LEU A 612 81.75 36.25 1.11
N ASN A 613 82.75 37.11 1.28
CA ASN A 613 83.99 36.79 2.00
C ASN A 613 83.76 36.87 3.51
N ARG A 614 83.01 35.90 4.04
CA ARG A 614 82.55 35.84 5.43
C ARG A 614 83.49 35.00 6.27
N HIS A 615 83.99 35.55 7.36
CA HIS A 615 84.86 34.87 8.31
C HIS A 615 84.22 34.81 9.71
N GLY A 616 84.53 33.77 10.49
CA GLY A 616 84.08 33.65 11.89
C GLY A 616 82.55 33.64 12.06
N MET A 617 81.81 32.90 11.22
CA MET A 617 80.34 32.90 11.25
C MET A 617 79.79 32.25 12.52
N VAL A 618 78.86 32.92 13.20
CA VAL A 618 78.15 32.36 14.36
C VAL A 618 76.67 32.66 14.31
N HIS A 619 75.88 31.68 14.76
CA HIS A 619 74.42 31.76 14.89
C HIS A 619 74.04 31.76 16.39
N PRO A 620 74.16 32.92 17.08
CA PRO A 620 73.77 33.01 18.47
C PRO A 620 72.27 32.75 18.64
N GLY A 621 71.93 31.98 19.67
CA GLY A 621 70.58 31.50 19.92
C GLY A 621 69.54 32.59 20.20
N TYR A 622 68.29 32.16 20.10
CA TYR A 622 67.06 32.94 20.10
C TYR A 622 66.76 33.69 21.41
N ARG A 623 66.18 34.90 21.30
CA ARG A 623 65.53 35.62 22.42
C ARG A 623 64.04 35.88 22.14
N ARG A 624 63.31 36.16 23.21
CA ARG A 624 61.95 36.71 23.21
C ARG A 624 61.99 38.18 22.80
N SER A 625 61.10 38.59 21.91
CA SER A 625 60.95 39.99 21.50
C SER A 625 59.51 40.34 21.13
N ASP A 626 59.17 41.59 21.42
CA ASP A 626 57.89 42.21 21.11
C ASP A 626 58.14 43.22 19.98
N CYS A 627 57.37 43.19 18.89
CA CYS A 627 57.59 44.12 17.77
C CYS A 627 56.32 44.84 17.34
N TRP A 628 56.35 46.17 17.40
CA TRP A 628 55.39 47.09 16.78
C TRP A 628 56.05 48.27 16.04
N THR A 629 57.31 48.61 16.35
CA THR A 629 58.04 49.71 15.69
C THR A 629 59.57 49.52 15.68
N ALA A 630 60.14 49.00 16.77
CA ALA A 630 61.56 48.67 16.85
C ALA A 630 61.85 47.60 17.92
N VAL A 631 62.71 46.62 17.62
CA VAL A 631 63.21 45.62 18.58
C VAL A 631 64.68 45.87 18.85
N VAL A 632 65.04 46.04 20.13
CA VAL A 632 66.45 46.08 20.56
C VAL A 632 66.81 44.77 21.25
N SER A 633 67.87 44.10 20.80
CA SER A 633 68.35 42.84 21.34
C SER A 633 69.84 42.89 21.65
N GLN A 634 70.25 42.40 22.82
CA GLN A 634 71.66 42.19 23.15
C GLN A 634 72.07 40.76 22.79
N VAL A 635 72.92 40.66 21.77
CA VAL A 635 73.44 39.41 21.22
C VAL A 635 74.85 39.19 21.75
N ASN A 636 74.99 38.19 22.62
CA ASN A 636 76.28 37.70 23.10
C ASN A 636 76.71 36.52 22.24
N THR A 637 77.91 36.58 21.69
CA THR A 637 78.46 35.47 20.90
C THR A 637 79.97 35.34 21.13
N ILE A 638 80.50 34.16 20.81
CA ILE A 638 81.95 33.89 20.80
C ILE A 638 82.31 33.57 19.36
N LEU A 639 83.15 34.40 18.75
CA LEU A 639 83.68 34.15 17.42
C LEU A 639 84.97 33.33 17.52
N ASP A 640 85.11 32.33 16.66
CA ASP A 640 86.37 31.64 16.43
C ASP A 640 87.15 32.39 15.35
N LEU A 641 88.25 33.01 15.76
CA LEU A 641 89.13 33.80 14.91
C LEU A 641 90.42 33.05 14.58
N SER A 642 90.52 31.75 14.85
CA SER A 642 91.77 30.97 14.70
C SER A 642 92.36 31.00 13.29
N ASN A 643 91.56 31.36 12.30
CA ASN A 643 91.93 31.45 10.88
C ASN A 643 91.61 32.84 10.29
N VAL A 644 91.45 33.86 11.13
CA VAL A 644 91.10 35.23 10.71
C VAL A 644 92.30 36.13 10.94
N LEU A 645 92.78 36.75 9.85
CA LEU A 645 93.83 37.76 9.89
C LEU A 645 93.20 39.16 10.00
N CYS A 646 93.86 40.13 10.63
CA CYS A 646 93.29 41.48 10.74
C CYS A 646 92.99 42.13 9.38
N GLN A 647 93.73 41.77 8.32
CA GLN A 647 93.50 42.23 6.94
C GLN A 647 92.20 41.70 6.30
N SER A 648 91.51 40.77 6.97
CA SER A 648 90.27 40.14 6.50
C SER A 648 89.05 40.48 7.36
N ALA A 649 89.21 41.39 8.33
CA ALA A 649 88.21 41.68 9.35
C ALA A 649 88.19 43.18 9.71
N ASP A 650 87.81 44.01 8.73
CA ASP A 650 87.66 45.47 8.92
C ASP A 650 86.26 45.83 9.45
N PHE A 651 85.27 44.95 9.25
CA PHE A 651 83.88 45.12 9.66
C PHE A 651 83.35 43.89 10.39
N ILE A 652 82.51 44.11 11.39
CA ILE A 652 81.57 43.09 11.90
C ILE A 652 80.21 43.34 11.27
N CYS A 653 79.58 42.28 10.77
CA CYS A 653 78.33 42.34 10.05
C CYS A 653 77.29 41.40 10.65
N LEU A 654 76.03 41.75 10.48
CA LEU A 654 74.88 40.98 10.93
C LEU A 654 73.86 40.79 9.80
N ILE A 655 73.25 39.61 9.73
CA ILE A 655 72.03 39.34 8.97
C ILE A 655 70.92 38.91 9.92
N VAL A 656 69.73 39.46 9.71
CA VAL A 656 68.50 39.04 10.38
C VAL A 656 67.65 38.20 9.42
N ASP A 657 67.36 36.97 9.85
CA ASP A 657 66.50 36.03 9.16
C ASP A 657 65.32 35.61 10.06
N LYS A 658 64.33 34.95 9.47
CA LYS A 658 63.26 34.30 10.23
C LYS A 658 63.82 33.22 11.14
N GLY A 659 63.38 33.23 12.39
CA GLY A 659 63.83 32.28 13.40
C GLY A 659 63.36 30.84 13.15
N VAL A 660 64.08 29.87 13.70
CA VAL A 660 63.72 28.44 13.58
C VAL A 660 62.80 28.04 14.73
N GLY A 661 61.58 27.63 14.39
CA GLY A 661 60.53 27.28 15.36
C GLY A 661 60.08 28.48 16.19
N PRO A 662 59.60 29.57 15.55
CA PRO A 662 59.05 30.72 16.27
C PRO A 662 57.79 30.29 17.04
N SER A 663 57.53 30.93 18.20
CA SER A 663 56.35 30.63 19.02
C SER A 663 55.03 31.04 18.36
N VAL A 664 55.11 31.94 17.37
CA VAL A 664 53.99 32.34 16.50
C VAL A 664 54.44 32.18 15.06
N THR A 665 53.52 31.70 14.20
CA THR A 665 53.80 31.63 12.76
C THR A 665 53.65 33.03 12.20
N TYR A 666 54.53 33.44 11.30
CA TYR A 666 54.38 34.75 10.64
C TYR A 666 55.01 34.75 9.24
N THR A 667 54.57 35.63 8.36
CA THR A 667 55.12 35.76 7.01
C THR A 667 56.09 36.95 6.94
N PHE A 668 57.22 36.77 6.26
CA PHE A 668 58.25 37.79 6.05
C PHE A 668 58.12 38.29 4.61
N GLU A 669 57.85 39.57 4.40
CA GLU A 669 57.52 40.07 3.05
C GLU A 669 58.73 40.58 2.25
N ASP A 670 59.93 40.55 2.83
CA ASP A 670 61.08 41.22 2.22
C ASP A 670 61.71 40.47 1.05
N ARG A 671 61.77 41.17 -0.08
CA ARG A 671 62.50 40.78 -1.30
C ARG A 671 63.94 41.30 -1.36
N GLU A 672 64.32 42.25 -0.52
CA GLU A 672 65.64 42.87 -0.53
C GLU A 672 66.45 42.51 0.73
N GLU A 673 67.50 41.69 0.56
CA GLU A 673 68.37 41.30 1.67
C GLU A 673 69.17 42.48 2.26
N SER A 674 69.26 43.62 1.57
CA SER A 674 69.94 44.84 2.04
C SER A 674 69.29 45.44 3.28
N LEU A 675 67.96 45.35 3.41
CA LEU A 675 67.21 45.90 4.55
C LEU A 675 67.39 45.09 5.84
N ARG A 676 67.86 43.84 5.70
CA ARG A 676 67.99 42.87 6.79
C ARG A 676 69.43 42.77 7.34
N ARG A 677 70.32 43.66 6.91
CA ARG A 677 71.75 43.59 7.19
C ARG A 677 72.32 44.95 7.59
N ASP A 678 73.33 44.90 8.44
CA ASP A 678 74.15 46.07 8.79
C ASP A 678 75.59 45.64 9.13
N CYS A 679 76.54 46.54 8.93
CA CYS A 679 77.97 46.34 9.21
C CYS A 679 78.55 47.54 9.94
N GLN A 680 79.38 47.26 10.95
CA GLN A 680 80.07 48.28 11.73
C GLN A 680 81.60 48.10 11.62
N PRO A 681 82.36 49.20 11.44
CA PRO A 681 83.82 49.15 11.47
C PRO A 681 84.35 48.63 12.83
N ILE A 682 85.41 47.84 12.79
CA ILE A 682 86.04 47.27 13.98
C ILE A 682 87.54 47.56 14.02
N GLY A 683 88.11 47.60 15.22
CA GLY A 683 89.55 47.57 15.41
C GLY A 683 90.04 46.13 15.47
N CYS A 684 91.19 45.83 14.88
CA CYS A 684 91.86 44.53 15.01
C CYS A 684 93.30 44.69 15.49
N GLN A 685 93.74 43.80 16.37
CA GLN A 685 95.05 43.74 16.99
C GLN A 685 95.71 42.39 16.65
N GLY A 686 96.87 42.46 15.99
CA GLY A 686 97.70 41.30 15.64
C GLY A 686 98.57 40.78 16.78
#